data_AF-A0A7C5FV71-F1
#
_entry.id   AF-A0A7C5FV71-F1
#
_cell.length_a   1.000
_cell.length_b   1.000
_cell.length_c   1.000
_cell.angle_alpha   90.00
_cell.angle_beta   90.00
_cell.angle_gamma   90.00
#
_symmetry.space_group_name_H-M   'P 1'
#
loop_
_entity.id
_entity.type
_entity.pdbx_description
1 polymer ?
#
loop_
_entity_poly.entity_id
_entity_poly.type
_entity_poly.pdbx_seq_one_letter_code
_entity_poly.pdbx_strand_id
1 'polypeptide(L)'
;MRMPAETSLLALFTLAWVWQTYAGVDLVKEGRAVSDIVIAPDANQSVKLAALDLQKHIKLMSGAELPIVHAPTPGLASHVYVGESEFTRKLGFKPFPFTTSGLEILAEKNYVILVGPDKLRAPCPYYQTAADTIYLRGSVILGKIPPKPEGFPSPGLKKWQEFCGYKFTTEHLCDHLGELNERLGIHTNDDTGTWYAVAELLEQLGVRWYMPYEDGTVIPEKDSITIPEQHLVKQAKFDRREWCFYRAMRSDAEGIAWLKRLKAGNYNTILYNHTTYAIYSSLEQQQLHPEWLACGSDGKPYLGYPPGRGMPRYTDPGFRRAAVVYMQKVFDTFPDLYAMAVGPPDGGIKMDARDLDLYGKPTDSEEQKASNYVWDFHVFLARELKKSHPGKYLLYMTGYGAMLVPTNIDEFPDNLIVPLRGYSPALRVLKSEAAALRAAWQEWRAVMKEPRRSPVWNYFLWYRTPSHPRCPVIFTESLQEEMQELLPICDGKFIEIQPALVDTPSGGKQWRLNTPGLIHLMVYWQNKLFWDPDMDRRKMLEEYYTLFFGPAAAEMKEFVEFAESVWSRQEPRTITQTSGFLKEADVDRFSDILTRARAKAGEGTVNDRGIAPVSEAAEPLKPLYSNLQRAGPPPRD
;
A
#
# COMPACT_ATOMS: atom_id res chain seq x y z
N MET A 1 -83.46 0.98 -22.27
CA MET A 1 -82.25 1.81 -22.11
C MET A 1 -81.51 1.31 -20.88
N ARG A 2 -80.51 0.45 -21.03
CA ARG A 2 -79.60 0.02 -19.95
C ARG A 2 -78.39 -0.69 -20.56
N MET A 3 -77.21 -0.25 -20.12
CA MET A 3 -75.87 -0.75 -20.40
C MET A 3 -75.70 -2.23 -20.05
N PRO A 4 -74.69 -2.93 -20.61
CA PRO A 4 -74.21 -4.20 -20.10
C PRO A 4 -73.14 -3.99 -19.01
N ALA A 5 -73.11 -4.89 -18.03
CA ALA A 5 -72.02 -5.04 -17.08
C ALA A 5 -71.30 -6.36 -17.39
N GLU A 6 -69.99 -6.26 -17.63
CA GLU A 6 -69.06 -7.37 -17.79
C GLU A 6 -68.62 -7.92 -16.42
N THR A 7 -68.44 -9.23 -16.33
CA THR A 7 -67.73 -9.88 -15.22
C THR A 7 -66.65 -10.81 -15.78
N SER A 8 -65.42 -10.52 -15.34
CA SER A 8 -64.15 -11.10 -15.75
C SER A 8 -63.94 -12.55 -15.28
N LEU A 9 -63.21 -13.33 -16.09
CA LEU A 9 -62.62 -14.62 -15.69
C LEU A 9 -61.09 -14.50 -15.69
N LEU A 10 -60.50 -14.80 -14.53
CA LEU A 10 -59.08 -14.76 -14.23
C LEU A 10 -58.37 -15.98 -14.84
N ALA A 11 -57.29 -15.78 -15.60
CA ALA A 11 -56.36 -16.84 -16.00
C ALA A 11 -55.03 -16.67 -15.26
N LEU A 12 -54.71 -17.62 -14.38
CA LEU A 12 -53.43 -17.75 -13.68
C LEU A 12 -52.37 -18.31 -14.63
N PHE A 13 -51.36 -17.49 -14.99
CA PHE A 13 -50.13 -17.97 -15.62
C PHE A 13 -49.10 -18.33 -14.54
N THR A 14 -48.84 -19.61 -14.37
CA THR A 14 -47.68 -20.12 -13.63
C THR A 14 -46.44 -20.03 -14.53
N LEU A 15 -45.59 -19.03 -14.29
CA LEU A 15 -44.25 -18.97 -14.85
C LEU A 15 -43.36 -19.98 -14.13
N ALA A 16 -43.21 -21.17 -14.71
CA ALA A 16 -42.18 -22.13 -14.34
C ALA A 16 -40.81 -21.57 -14.80
N TRP A 17 -39.99 -21.16 -13.83
CA TRP A 17 -38.60 -20.83 -14.09
C TRP A 17 -37.85 -22.13 -14.41
N VAL A 18 -37.51 -22.33 -15.68
CA VAL A 18 -36.57 -23.37 -16.09
C VAL A 18 -35.19 -22.94 -15.58
N TRP A 19 -34.70 -23.62 -14.55
CA TRP A 19 -33.30 -23.50 -14.13
C TRP A 19 -32.45 -24.07 -15.25
N GLN A 20 -31.80 -23.19 -16.01
CA GLN A 20 -30.75 -23.60 -16.92
C GLN A 20 -29.58 -24.05 -16.04
N THR A 21 -29.37 -25.37 -15.94
CA THR A 21 -28.18 -25.94 -15.30
C THR A 21 -26.99 -25.54 -16.15
N TYR A 22 -26.29 -24.47 -15.77
CA TYR A 22 -24.98 -24.19 -16.33
C TYR A 22 -24.07 -25.36 -15.97
N ALA A 23 -23.44 -25.96 -16.98
CA ALA A 23 -22.34 -26.90 -16.76
C ALA A 23 -21.28 -26.17 -15.91
N GLY A 24 -20.61 -26.90 -15.02
CA GLY A 24 -19.61 -26.34 -14.12
C GLY A 24 -18.52 -27.36 -13.84
N VAL A 25 -17.36 -26.87 -13.44
CA VAL A 25 -16.19 -27.71 -13.16
C VAL A 25 -16.21 -28.09 -11.68
N ASP A 26 -16.48 -29.36 -11.42
CA ASP A 26 -16.53 -29.89 -10.06
C ASP A 26 -15.13 -30.05 -9.48
N LEU A 27 -14.86 -29.46 -8.32
CA LEU A 27 -13.61 -29.59 -7.59
C LEU A 27 -13.74 -30.56 -6.41
N VAL A 28 -14.88 -30.49 -5.73
CA VAL A 28 -15.25 -31.34 -4.59
C VAL A 28 -16.68 -31.80 -4.74
N LYS A 29 -16.95 -33.07 -4.45
CA LYS A 29 -18.30 -33.65 -4.39
C LYS A 29 -18.46 -34.40 -3.07
N GLU A 30 -19.48 -34.05 -2.30
CA GLU A 30 -19.84 -34.79 -1.07
C GLU A 30 -18.64 -34.97 -0.12
N GLY A 31 -17.84 -33.91 0.06
CA GLY A 31 -16.65 -33.89 0.91
C GLY A 31 -15.43 -34.62 0.33
N ARG A 32 -15.46 -35.05 -0.94
CA ARG A 32 -14.36 -35.74 -1.62
C ARG A 32 -13.79 -34.90 -2.76
N ALA A 33 -12.46 -34.79 -2.80
CA ALA A 33 -11.77 -34.14 -3.91
C ALA A 33 -11.98 -34.96 -5.20
N VAL A 34 -12.43 -34.30 -6.27
CA VAL A 34 -12.58 -34.88 -7.61
C VAL A 34 -11.71 -34.19 -8.66
N SER A 35 -10.90 -33.24 -8.22
CA SER A 35 -9.92 -32.47 -8.98
C SER A 35 -8.55 -32.50 -8.30
N ASP A 36 -7.53 -32.10 -9.04
CA ASP A 36 -6.21 -31.73 -8.52
C ASP A 36 -5.89 -30.26 -8.81
N ILE A 37 -4.79 -29.77 -8.23
CA ILE A 37 -4.19 -28.48 -8.53
C ILE A 37 -2.89 -28.72 -9.29
N VAL A 38 -2.85 -28.35 -10.56
CA VAL A 38 -1.71 -28.55 -11.45
C VAL A 38 -0.90 -27.25 -11.52
N ILE A 39 0.39 -27.34 -11.19
CA ILE A 39 1.37 -26.26 -11.37
C ILE A 39 2.56 -26.73 -12.19
N ALA A 40 3.21 -25.83 -12.92
CA ALA A 40 4.44 -26.19 -13.64
C ALA A 40 5.54 -26.69 -12.67
N PRO A 41 6.39 -27.65 -13.07
CA PRO A 41 7.53 -28.10 -12.25
C PRO A 41 8.47 -26.97 -11.81
N ASP A 42 8.65 -25.97 -12.69
CA ASP A 42 9.47 -24.78 -12.51
C ASP A 42 8.66 -23.55 -12.07
N ALA A 43 7.43 -23.76 -11.56
CA ALA A 43 6.56 -22.69 -11.09
C ALA A 43 7.29 -21.71 -10.16
N ASN A 44 7.08 -20.42 -10.41
CA ASN A 44 7.63 -19.35 -9.59
C ASN A 44 6.98 -19.34 -8.18
N GLN A 45 7.50 -18.51 -7.28
CA GLN A 45 7.04 -18.49 -5.89
C GLN A 45 5.59 -17.98 -5.74
N SER A 46 5.13 -17.06 -6.58
CA SER A 46 3.72 -16.59 -6.61
C SER A 46 2.77 -17.75 -6.88
N VAL A 47 3.05 -18.54 -7.93
CA VAL A 47 2.26 -19.71 -8.33
C VAL A 47 2.20 -20.76 -7.20
N LYS A 48 3.34 -21.04 -6.56
CA LYS A 48 3.42 -21.99 -5.44
C LYS A 48 2.58 -21.54 -4.25
N LEU A 49 2.69 -20.26 -3.86
CA LEU A 49 1.89 -19.69 -2.78
C LEU A 49 0.41 -19.67 -3.13
N ALA A 50 0.06 -19.33 -4.37
CA ALA A 50 -1.32 -19.33 -4.86
C ALA A 50 -1.95 -20.74 -4.80
N ALA A 51 -1.23 -21.77 -5.25
CA ALA A 51 -1.70 -23.16 -5.20
C ALA A 51 -1.92 -23.64 -3.76
N LEU A 52 -0.99 -23.32 -2.85
CA LEU A 52 -1.12 -23.63 -1.42
C LEU A 52 -2.31 -22.89 -0.79
N ASP A 53 -2.53 -21.63 -1.16
CA ASP A 53 -3.64 -20.83 -0.62
C ASP A 53 -4.99 -21.35 -1.14
N LEU A 54 -5.07 -21.76 -2.41
CA LEU A 54 -6.25 -22.43 -2.97
C LEU A 54 -6.54 -23.74 -2.24
N GLN A 55 -5.55 -24.64 -2.14
CA GLN A 55 -5.68 -25.93 -1.46
C GLN A 55 -6.17 -25.74 -0.01
N LYS A 56 -5.53 -24.83 0.72
CA LYS A 56 -5.89 -24.50 2.10
C LYS A 56 -7.35 -24.10 2.22
N HIS A 57 -7.82 -23.16 1.42
CA HIS A 57 -9.18 -22.64 1.57
C HIS A 57 -10.23 -23.64 1.07
N ILE A 58 -9.97 -24.41 0.01
CA ILE A 58 -10.87 -25.49 -0.41
C ILE A 58 -11.01 -26.54 0.70
N LYS A 59 -9.91 -26.91 1.37
CA LYS A 59 -9.94 -27.82 2.51
C LYS A 59 -10.70 -27.24 3.70
N LEU A 60 -10.51 -25.96 4.02
CA LEU A 60 -11.25 -25.30 5.09
C LEU A 60 -12.76 -25.19 4.79
N MET A 61 -13.14 -25.02 3.53
CA MET A 61 -14.55 -24.96 3.12
C MET A 61 -15.23 -26.33 3.13
N SER A 62 -14.54 -27.38 2.68
CA SER A 62 -15.17 -28.66 2.33
C SER A 62 -14.68 -29.88 3.08
N GLY A 63 -13.58 -29.76 3.84
CA GLY A 63 -12.84 -30.88 4.41
C GLY A 63 -11.97 -31.65 3.41
N ALA A 64 -12.16 -31.46 2.10
CA ALA A 64 -11.42 -32.18 1.06
C ALA A 64 -10.11 -31.46 0.69
N GLU A 65 -9.03 -32.24 0.55
CA GLU A 65 -7.74 -31.73 0.11
C GLU A 65 -7.49 -32.10 -1.36
N LEU A 66 -7.38 -31.11 -2.23
CA LEU A 66 -6.97 -31.31 -3.62
C LEU A 66 -5.44 -31.48 -3.66
N PRO A 67 -4.90 -32.55 -4.25
CA PRO A 67 -3.44 -32.71 -4.34
C PRO A 67 -2.84 -31.66 -5.27
N ILE A 68 -1.70 -31.08 -4.86
CA ILE A 68 -0.88 -30.23 -5.74
C ILE A 68 0.08 -31.13 -6.52
N VAL A 69 0.01 -31.09 -7.84
CA VAL A 69 0.73 -31.98 -8.76
C VAL A 69 1.39 -31.19 -9.90
N HIS A 70 2.31 -31.84 -10.61
CA HIS A 70 3.02 -31.25 -11.75
C HIS A 70 2.50 -31.70 -13.11
N ALA A 71 1.55 -32.63 -13.12
CA ALA A 71 0.83 -33.08 -14.30
C ALA A 71 -0.59 -33.50 -13.87
N PRO A 72 -1.60 -33.33 -14.74
CA PRO A 72 -2.97 -33.77 -14.46
C PRO A 72 -3.00 -35.26 -14.08
N THR A 73 -3.65 -35.57 -12.96
CA THR A 73 -3.79 -36.94 -12.45
C THR A 73 -4.75 -37.73 -13.35
N PRO A 74 -4.31 -38.83 -13.98
CA PRO A 74 -5.17 -39.60 -14.87
C PRO A 74 -6.43 -40.11 -14.16
N GLY A 75 -7.59 -39.95 -14.82
CA GLY A 75 -8.87 -40.48 -14.33
C GLY A 75 -9.62 -39.58 -13.34
N LEU A 76 -9.08 -38.41 -12.97
CA LEU A 76 -9.87 -37.39 -12.29
C LEU A 76 -10.89 -36.74 -13.24
N ALA A 77 -11.99 -36.25 -12.67
CA ALA A 77 -13.08 -35.66 -13.45
C ALA A 77 -12.67 -34.29 -14.02
N SER A 78 -11.82 -33.56 -13.30
CA SER A 78 -11.42 -32.19 -13.63
C SER A 78 -10.03 -31.84 -13.08
N HIS A 79 -9.52 -30.68 -13.52
CA HIS A 79 -8.20 -30.17 -13.14
C HIS A 79 -8.21 -28.65 -12.93
N VAL A 80 -7.52 -28.15 -11.91
CA VAL A 80 -7.29 -26.71 -11.71
C VAL A 80 -5.84 -26.37 -12.00
N TYR A 81 -5.58 -25.64 -13.07
CA TYR A 81 -4.26 -25.14 -13.42
C TYR A 81 -4.03 -23.79 -12.75
N VAL A 82 -3.03 -23.72 -11.88
CA VAL A 82 -2.58 -22.47 -11.25
C VAL A 82 -1.28 -22.05 -11.89
N GLY A 83 -1.29 -20.90 -12.58
CA GLY A 83 -0.20 -20.46 -13.43
C GLY A 83 -0.18 -21.14 -14.80
N GLU A 84 0.62 -20.60 -15.71
CA GLU A 84 0.84 -21.21 -17.03
C GLU A 84 1.71 -22.47 -16.92
N SER A 85 1.41 -23.47 -17.76
CA SER A 85 2.22 -24.69 -17.85
C SER A 85 2.18 -25.25 -19.28
N GLU A 86 2.90 -26.35 -19.53
CA GLU A 86 2.75 -27.05 -20.81
C GLU A 86 1.32 -27.59 -21.03
N PHE A 87 0.60 -27.89 -19.95
CA PHE A 87 -0.76 -28.43 -20.03
C PHE A 87 -1.77 -27.37 -20.41
N THR A 88 -1.66 -26.15 -19.86
CA THR A 88 -2.52 -25.03 -20.31
C THR A 88 -2.30 -24.73 -21.79
N ARG A 89 -1.05 -24.78 -22.28
CA ARG A 89 -0.74 -24.64 -23.70
C ARG A 89 -1.32 -25.77 -24.56
N LYS A 90 -1.29 -27.02 -24.10
CA LYS A 90 -1.91 -28.18 -24.78
C LYS A 90 -3.44 -28.04 -24.88
N LEU A 91 -4.07 -27.37 -23.91
CA LEU A 91 -5.49 -27.01 -23.95
C LEU A 91 -5.80 -25.87 -24.95
N GLY A 92 -4.77 -25.26 -25.56
CA GLY A 92 -4.93 -24.13 -26.48
C GLY A 92 -5.11 -22.78 -25.78
N PHE A 93 -4.94 -22.73 -24.45
CA PHE A 93 -5.07 -21.49 -23.68
C PHE A 93 -3.95 -20.51 -24.03
N LYS A 94 -4.33 -19.24 -24.21
CA LYS A 94 -3.43 -18.11 -24.39
C LYS A 94 -3.82 -17.05 -23.36
N PRO A 95 -2.95 -16.69 -22.42
CA PRO A 95 -3.25 -15.67 -21.44
C PRO A 95 -3.59 -14.33 -22.09
N PHE A 96 -4.46 -13.57 -21.43
CA PHE A 96 -4.74 -12.19 -21.80
C PHE A 96 -3.45 -11.34 -21.80
N PRO A 97 -3.24 -10.46 -22.80
CA PRO A 97 -2.05 -9.63 -22.88
C PRO A 97 -2.13 -8.43 -21.91
N PHE A 98 -1.87 -8.69 -20.62
CA PHE A 98 -1.91 -7.68 -19.56
C PHE A 98 -0.90 -6.55 -19.76
N THR A 99 -1.37 -5.30 -19.70
CA THR A 99 -0.52 -4.10 -19.71
C THR A 99 -0.35 -3.47 -18.32
N THR A 100 -1.03 -4.00 -17.31
CA THR A 100 -0.96 -3.64 -15.89
C THR A 100 -1.19 -4.90 -15.03
N SER A 101 -1.22 -4.77 -13.71
CA SER A 101 -1.63 -5.84 -12.79
C SER A 101 -2.99 -6.39 -13.21
N GLY A 102 -3.15 -7.71 -13.11
CA GLY A 102 -4.39 -8.34 -13.51
C GLY A 102 -4.53 -9.76 -13.03
N LEU A 103 -5.64 -10.36 -13.41
CA LEU A 103 -5.98 -11.75 -13.18
C LEU A 103 -6.90 -12.25 -14.29
N GLU A 104 -6.84 -13.55 -14.53
CA GLU A 104 -7.69 -14.26 -15.47
C GLU A 104 -8.13 -15.59 -14.86
N ILE A 105 -9.43 -15.85 -14.96
CA ILE A 105 -10.08 -17.10 -14.56
C ILE A 105 -10.79 -17.63 -15.79
N LEU A 106 -10.44 -18.83 -16.23
CA LEU A 106 -11.17 -19.57 -17.24
C LEU A 106 -11.65 -20.89 -16.65
N ALA A 107 -12.96 -21.09 -16.55
CA ALA A 107 -13.56 -22.36 -16.21
C ALA A 107 -14.44 -22.81 -17.38
N GLU A 108 -14.09 -23.93 -17.99
CA GLU A 108 -14.87 -24.51 -19.09
C GLU A 108 -14.68 -26.03 -19.12
N LYS A 109 -15.69 -26.76 -19.60
CA LYS A 109 -15.63 -28.22 -19.76
C LYS A 109 -15.30 -28.93 -18.44
N ASN A 110 -14.03 -29.29 -18.26
CA ASN A 110 -13.51 -30.02 -17.11
C ASN A 110 -12.23 -29.39 -16.53
N TYR A 111 -11.94 -28.12 -16.81
CA TYR A 111 -10.78 -27.45 -16.22
C TYR A 111 -11.06 -26.03 -15.78
N VAL A 112 -10.29 -25.61 -14.78
CA VAL A 112 -10.16 -24.21 -14.35
C VAL A 112 -8.72 -23.77 -14.57
N ILE A 113 -8.49 -22.62 -15.17
CA ILE A 113 -7.17 -21.99 -15.34
C ILE A 113 -7.18 -20.66 -14.60
N LEU A 114 -6.21 -20.47 -13.70
CA LEU A 114 -6.03 -19.29 -12.87
C LEU A 114 -4.66 -18.70 -13.14
N VAL A 115 -4.60 -17.55 -13.81
CA VAL A 115 -3.33 -16.91 -14.20
C VAL A 115 -3.39 -15.39 -14.03
N GLY A 116 -2.23 -14.76 -14.02
CA GLY A 116 -2.08 -13.31 -14.13
C GLY A 116 -0.60 -12.94 -14.26
N PRO A 117 -0.26 -11.67 -14.48
CA PRO A 117 1.12 -11.22 -14.55
C PRO A 117 1.79 -11.41 -13.17
N ASP A 118 2.76 -12.32 -13.10
CA ASP A 118 3.63 -12.49 -11.94
C ASP A 118 4.95 -11.73 -12.16
N LYS A 119 5.14 -10.61 -11.46
CA LYS A 119 6.36 -9.81 -11.48
C LYS A 119 7.07 -9.94 -10.14
N LEU A 120 7.88 -10.99 -10.04
CA LEU A 120 8.72 -11.28 -8.88
C LEU A 120 10.11 -10.71 -9.09
N ARG A 121 10.64 -10.06 -8.06
CA ARG A 121 11.96 -9.43 -8.15
C ARG A 121 13.04 -10.31 -7.59
N ALA A 122 14.21 -10.22 -8.21
CA ALA A 122 15.41 -10.84 -7.68
C ALA A 122 15.86 -10.15 -6.38
N PRO A 123 16.42 -10.89 -5.43
CA PRO A 123 17.09 -10.29 -4.27
C PRO A 123 18.21 -9.34 -4.71
N CYS A 124 18.36 -8.22 -3.98
CA CYS A 124 19.45 -7.28 -4.25
C CYS A 124 20.82 -7.95 -3.95
N PRO A 125 21.78 -7.98 -4.90
CA PRO A 125 23.09 -8.58 -4.68
C PRO A 125 24.03 -7.69 -3.84
N TYR A 126 23.57 -6.48 -3.48
CA TYR A 126 24.30 -5.49 -2.70
C TYR A 126 23.57 -5.26 -1.38
N TYR A 127 24.25 -5.42 -0.25
CA TYR A 127 23.66 -5.12 1.05
C TYR A 127 24.72 -4.74 2.06
N GLN A 128 24.39 -3.78 2.90
CA GLN A 128 25.13 -3.48 4.12
C GLN A 128 24.50 -4.23 5.29
N THR A 129 25.33 -4.69 6.22
CA THR A 129 24.89 -5.34 7.45
C THR A 129 24.35 -4.32 8.47
N ALA A 130 23.72 -4.81 9.54
CA ALA A 130 23.33 -3.95 10.66
C ALA A 130 24.56 -3.26 11.29
N ALA A 131 25.70 -3.94 11.39
CA ALA A 131 26.94 -3.36 11.90
C ALA A 131 27.48 -2.24 11.01
N ASP A 132 27.50 -2.45 9.68
CA ASP A 132 27.86 -1.38 8.73
C ASP A 132 26.93 -0.18 8.90
N THR A 133 25.62 -0.42 9.01
CA THR A 133 24.60 0.63 9.17
C THR A 133 24.84 1.45 10.44
N ILE A 134 25.15 0.80 11.57
CA ILE A 134 25.43 1.49 12.84
C ILE A 134 26.65 2.40 12.71
N TYR A 135 27.73 1.92 12.10
CA TYR A 135 28.95 2.70 11.89
C TYR A 135 28.74 3.86 10.92
N LEU A 136 28.13 3.60 9.77
CA LEU A 136 27.88 4.61 8.73
C LEU A 136 26.89 5.69 9.17
N ARG A 137 26.03 5.41 10.15
CA ARG A 137 25.16 6.40 10.81
C ARG A 137 25.87 7.29 11.84
N GLY A 138 27.18 7.12 12.02
CA GLY A 138 28.02 8.14 12.67
C GLY A 138 27.91 9.50 11.96
N SER A 139 28.33 10.55 12.64
CA SER A 139 28.18 11.92 12.17
C SER A 139 29.38 12.77 12.58
N VAL A 140 30.07 13.34 11.58
CA VAL A 140 31.11 14.35 11.79
C VAL A 140 30.48 15.61 12.38
N ILE A 141 29.29 15.97 11.91
CA ILE A 141 28.52 17.15 12.33
C ILE A 141 28.27 17.13 13.85
N LEU A 142 27.96 15.96 14.42
CA LEU A 142 27.73 15.79 15.86
C LEU A 142 28.98 15.36 16.65
N GLY A 143 30.13 15.18 15.99
CA GLY A 143 31.31 14.57 16.62
C GLY A 143 31.06 13.13 17.10
N LYS A 144 30.07 12.42 16.54
CA LYS A 144 29.70 11.05 16.91
C LYS A 144 30.36 10.07 15.94
N ILE A 145 31.48 9.49 16.35
CA ILE A 145 32.24 8.54 15.54
C ILE A 145 32.19 7.18 16.24
N PRO A 146 31.23 6.30 15.89
CA PRO A 146 31.19 4.94 16.42
C PRO A 146 32.47 4.17 16.06
N PRO A 147 32.86 3.16 16.84
CA PRO A 147 33.97 2.29 16.46
C PRO A 147 33.66 1.60 15.12
N LYS A 148 34.67 1.52 14.25
CA LYS A 148 34.56 0.78 12.98
C LYS A 148 34.42 -0.71 13.30
N PRO A 149 33.39 -1.41 12.77
CA PRO A 149 33.18 -2.81 13.08
C PRO A 149 34.23 -3.68 12.39
N GLU A 150 34.49 -4.85 12.97
CA GLU A 150 35.38 -5.85 12.37
C GLU A 150 34.81 -6.30 11.01
N GLY A 151 35.68 -6.45 10.01
CA GLY A 151 35.28 -6.84 8.65
C GLY A 151 34.58 -5.75 7.84
N PHE A 152 34.63 -4.48 8.29
CA PHE A 152 34.09 -3.34 7.54
C PHE A 152 34.97 -2.96 6.32
N PRO A 153 34.37 -2.62 5.16
CA PRO A 153 32.96 -2.78 4.83
C PRO A 153 32.63 -4.27 4.61
N SER A 154 31.42 -4.69 4.99
CA SER A 154 30.97 -6.05 4.69
C SER A 154 31.05 -6.36 3.19
N PRO A 155 31.14 -7.65 2.78
CA PRO A 155 31.35 -8.02 1.38
C PRO A 155 30.32 -7.42 0.42
N GLY A 156 29.04 -7.39 0.81
CA GLY A 156 27.96 -6.82 -0.01
C GLY A 156 28.11 -5.31 -0.21
N LEU A 157 28.41 -4.57 0.87
CA LEU A 157 28.67 -3.13 0.81
C LEU A 157 29.94 -2.83 0.02
N LYS A 158 31.01 -3.60 0.25
CA LYS A 158 32.27 -3.46 -0.49
C LYS A 158 32.03 -3.58 -2.00
N LYS A 159 31.33 -4.63 -2.42
CA LYS A 159 30.98 -4.87 -3.83
C LYS A 159 30.18 -3.71 -4.43
N TRP A 160 29.26 -3.12 -3.66
CA TRP A 160 28.50 -1.94 -4.09
C TRP A 160 29.39 -0.72 -4.27
N GLN A 161 30.25 -0.42 -3.29
CA GLN A 161 31.16 0.71 -3.34
C GLN A 161 32.15 0.59 -4.51
N GLU A 162 32.68 -0.62 -4.75
CA GLU A 162 33.56 -0.91 -5.89
C GLU A 162 32.84 -0.77 -7.23
N PHE A 163 31.61 -1.29 -7.33
CA PHE A 163 30.79 -1.16 -8.55
C PHE A 163 30.46 0.31 -8.88
N CYS A 164 30.21 1.12 -7.85
CA CYS A 164 29.90 2.54 -8.01
C CYS A 164 31.14 3.42 -8.20
N GLY A 165 32.30 3.02 -7.67
CA GLY A 165 33.47 3.88 -7.55
C GLY A 165 33.33 4.97 -6.48
N TYR A 166 32.37 4.83 -5.56
CA TYR A 166 32.08 5.78 -4.48
C TYR A 166 31.77 5.07 -3.17
N LYS A 167 31.93 5.76 -2.04
CA LYS A 167 31.54 5.28 -0.70
C LYS A 167 30.03 5.38 -0.43
N PHE A 168 29.21 5.09 -1.44
CA PHE A 168 27.77 5.04 -1.29
C PHE A 168 27.36 3.94 -0.32
N THR A 169 26.31 4.22 0.44
CA THR A 169 25.66 3.19 1.25
C THR A 169 24.66 2.40 0.40
N THR A 170 24.14 1.29 0.93
CA THR A 170 23.00 0.59 0.31
C THR A 170 21.68 0.99 0.97
N GLU A 171 21.64 2.10 1.73
CA GLU A 171 20.39 2.61 2.30
C GLU A 171 19.40 2.91 1.17
N HIS A 172 18.13 2.58 1.39
CA HIS A 172 17.05 2.65 0.41
C HIS A 172 17.12 1.70 -0.80
N LEU A 173 18.30 1.16 -1.13
CA LEU A 173 18.46 0.22 -2.24
C LEU A 173 17.67 -1.08 -2.04
N CYS A 174 17.71 -1.62 -0.82
CA CYS A 174 17.12 -2.94 -0.50
C CYS A 174 15.74 -2.85 0.16
N ASP A 175 15.51 -1.84 0.98
CA ASP A 175 14.38 -1.83 1.92
C ASP A 175 13.13 -1.19 1.30
N HIS A 176 13.33 -0.25 0.37
CA HIS A 176 12.27 0.62 -0.15
C HIS A 176 11.83 0.31 -1.58
N LEU A 177 12.45 -0.71 -2.18
CA LEU A 177 11.80 -1.42 -3.26
C LEU A 177 10.74 -2.39 -2.68
N GLY A 178 10.72 -2.66 -1.38
CA GLY A 178 9.81 -3.61 -0.75
C GLY A 178 10.61 -4.80 -0.27
N GLU A 179 10.53 -5.06 1.03
CA GLU A 179 11.42 -6.00 1.70
C GLU A 179 11.11 -7.44 1.27
N LEU A 180 12.16 -8.29 1.20
CA LEU A 180 11.96 -9.73 1.09
C LEU A 180 11.33 -10.25 2.38
N ASN A 181 10.14 -10.81 2.25
CA ASN A 181 9.53 -11.55 3.34
C ASN A 181 10.14 -12.94 3.39
N GLU A 182 10.89 -13.25 4.45
CA GLU A 182 11.73 -14.46 4.52
C GLU A 182 10.91 -15.75 4.42
N ARG A 183 9.72 -15.76 5.03
CA ARG A 183 8.86 -16.95 5.06
C ARG A 183 8.08 -17.15 3.77
N LEU A 184 7.68 -16.07 3.09
CA LEU A 184 6.98 -16.18 1.81
C LEU A 184 7.93 -16.33 0.62
N GLY A 185 9.17 -15.85 0.72
CA GLY A 185 10.13 -15.89 -0.38
C GLY A 185 9.78 -14.95 -1.55
N ILE A 186 8.97 -13.92 -1.29
CA ILE A 186 8.63 -12.86 -2.25
C ILE A 186 8.87 -11.50 -1.60
N HIS A 187 9.10 -10.46 -2.40
CA HIS A 187 9.12 -9.11 -1.87
C HIS A 187 7.70 -8.62 -1.63
N THR A 188 7.51 -7.77 -0.62
CA THR A 188 6.19 -7.25 -0.23
C THR A 188 5.45 -6.56 -1.39
N ASN A 189 6.18 -5.90 -2.29
CA ASN A 189 5.62 -5.14 -3.41
C ASN A 189 5.53 -5.93 -4.72
N ASP A 190 5.95 -7.20 -4.77
CA ASP A 190 5.87 -8.01 -6.00
C ASP A 190 4.43 -8.10 -6.51
N ASP A 191 4.24 -8.09 -7.83
CA ASP A 191 2.91 -8.27 -8.42
C ASP A 191 2.64 -9.77 -8.59
N THR A 192 1.59 -10.29 -7.97
CA THR A 192 1.32 -11.73 -7.89
C THR A 192 0.00 -12.07 -8.58
N GLY A 193 -0.10 -11.78 -9.88
CA GLY A 193 -1.33 -11.93 -10.66
C GLY A 193 -1.97 -13.31 -10.57
N THR A 194 -1.18 -14.37 -10.55
CA THR A 194 -1.70 -15.74 -10.37
C THR A 194 -2.36 -15.92 -9.00
N TRP A 195 -1.76 -15.38 -7.93
CA TRP A 195 -2.36 -15.41 -6.60
C TRP A 195 -3.62 -14.53 -6.54
N TYR A 196 -3.69 -13.43 -7.28
CA TYR A 196 -4.90 -12.62 -7.38
C TYR A 196 -6.05 -13.38 -8.04
N ALA A 197 -5.78 -14.19 -9.07
CA ALA A 197 -6.79 -15.05 -9.70
C ALA A 197 -7.33 -16.09 -8.73
N VAL A 198 -6.46 -16.74 -7.94
CA VAL A 198 -6.88 -17.64 -6.86
C VAL A 198 -7.72 -16.90 -5.81
N ALA A 199 -7.27 -15.72 -5.37
CA ALA A 199 -7.99 -14.94 -4.37
C ALA A 199 -9.37 -14.49 -4.89
N GLU A 200 -9.48 -14.10 -6.17
CA GLU A 200 -10.75 -13.77 -6.82
C GLU A 200 -11.69 -14.99 -6.90
N LEU A 201 -11.19 -16.17 -7.29
CA LEU A 201 -12.00 -17.39 -7.31
C LEU A 201 -12.53 -17.73 -5.92
N LEU A 202 -11.69 -17.64 -4.89
CA LEU A 202 -12.07 -17.89 -3.51
C LEU A 202 -13.12 -16.85 -3.03
N GLU A 203 -13.02 -15.58 -3.44
CA GLU A 203 -14.06 -14.58 -3.19
C GLU A 203 -15.39 -14.92 -3.88
N GLN A 204 -15.36 -15.39 -5.14
CA GLN A 204 -16.56 -15.88 -5.84
C GLN A 204 -17.19 -17.08 -5.10
N LEU A 205 -16.36 -17.91 -4.47
CA LEU A 205 -16.81 -19.03 -3.65
C LEU A 205 -17.32 -18.62 -2.26
N GLY A 206 -17.19 -17.35 -1.88
CA GLY A 206 -17.73 -16.76 -0.66
C GLY A 206 -16.72 -16.50 0.46
N VAL A 207 -15.42 -16.74 0.23
CA VAL A 207 -14.37 -16.39 1.19
C VAL A 207 -14.25 -14.86 1.28
N ARG A 208 -14.03 -14.32 2.48
CA ARG A 208 -13.75 -12.88 2.70
C ARG A 208 -12.62 -12.71 3.71
N TRP A 209 -11.62 -11.90 3.38
CA TRP A 209 -10.50 -11.56 4.26
C TRP A 209 -10.63 -10.14 4.81
N TYR A 210 -11.60 -9.91 5.69
CA TYR A 210 -11.91 -8.56 6.19
C TYR A 210 -10.84 -7.98 7.11
N MET A 211 -10.26 -8.80 7.98
CA MET A 211 -9.21 -8.40 8.92
C MET A 211 -8.00 -9.34 8.79
N PRO A 212 -6.76 -8.86 8.99
CA PRO A 212 -5.61 -9.77 9.04
C PRO A 212 -5.64 -10.60 10.33
N TYR A 213 -4.87 -11.69 10.33
CA TYR A 213 -4.64 -12.55 11.48
C TYR A 213 -5.87 -13.34 11.93
N GLU A 214 -5.98 -13.57 13.23
CA GLU A 214 -6.95 -14.44 13.86
C GLU A 214 -8.39 -13.93 13.65
N ASP A 215 -9.32 -14.85 13.37
CA ASP A 215 -10.76 -14.62 13.17
C ASP A 215 -11.15 -13.57 12.10
N GLY A 216 -10.19 -13.05 11.34
CA GLY A 216 -10.41 -12.02 10.32
C GLY A 216 -10.92 -12.52 8.96
N THR A 217 -11.01 -13.84 8.79
CA THR A 217 -11.41 -14.49 7.53
C THR A 217 -12.74 -15.22 7.69
N VAL A 218 -13.73 -14.86 6.86
CA VAL A 218 -14.99 -15.59 6.71
C VAL A 218 -14.79 -16.67 5.66
N ILE A 219 -15.07 -17.93 6.01
CA ILE A 219 -14.96 -19.08 5.12
C ILE A 219 -16.30 -19.81 5.15
N PRO A 220 -17.00 -19.95 4.00
CA PRO A 220 -18.26 -20.68 3.96
C PRO A 220 -18.02 -22.19 4.00
N GLU A 221 -18.88 -22.92 4.70
CA GLU A 221 -18.91 -24.38 4.65
C GLU A 221 -19.63 -24.85 3.38
N LYS A 222 -18.97 -25.71 2.59
CA LYS A 222 -19.49 -26.27 1.34
C LYS A 222 -18.97 -27.70 1.16
N ASP A 223 -19.84 -28.69 1.29
CA ASP A 223 -19.49 -30.09 1.04
C ASP A 223 -19.23 -30.40 -0.44
N SER A 224 -19.77 -29.60 -1.35
CA SER A 224 -19.53 -29.68 -2.79
C SER A 224 -19.16 -28.32 -3.35
N ILE A 225 -18.13 -28.30 -4.19
CA ILE A 225 -17.59 -27.09 -4.81
C ILE A 225 -17.57 -27.30 -6.31
N THR A 226 -18.40 -26.53 -7.01
CA THR A 226 -18.49 -26.49 -8.47
C THR A 226 -18.20 -25.06 -8.92
N ILE A 227 -17.26 -24.89 -9.83
CA ILE A 227 -16.96 -23.59 -10.45
C ILE A 227 -17.87 -23.43 -11.67
N PRO A 228 -18.75 -22.43 -11.72
CA PRO A 228 -19.56 -22.17 -12.91
C PRO A 228 -18.65 -21.90 -14.12
N GLU A 229 -19.08 -22.33 -15.31
CA GLU A 229 -18.40 -21.93 -16.54
C GLU A 229 -18.29 -20.40 -16.64
N GLN A 230 -17.08 -19.90 -16.86
CA GLN A 230 -16.79 -18.48 -16.93
C GLN A 230 -15.47 -18.21 -17.66
N HIS A 231 -15.37 -17.01 -18.23
CA HIS A 231 -14.10 -16.42 -18.64
C HIS A 231 -14.04 -14.99 -18.11
N LEU A 232 -13.34 -14.80 -17.00
CA LEU A 232 -13.18 -13.52 -16.34
C LEU A 232 -11.75 -13.01 -16.54
N VAL A 233 -11.63 -11.78 -17.04
CA VAL A 233 -10.37 -11.03 -17.04
C VAL A 233 -10.59 -9.74 -16.26
N LYS A 234 -9.73 -9.45 -15.29
CA LYS A 234 -9.72 -8.17 -14.56
C LYS A 234 -8.33 -7.55 -14.60
N GLN A 235 -8.29 -6.22 -14.76
CA GLN A 235 -7.10 -5.41 -14.64
C GLN A 235 -7.30 -4.40 -13.51
N ALA A 236 -6.26 -4.18 -12.71
CA ALA A 236 -6.30 -3.14 -11.68
C ALA A 236 -6.45 -1.77 -12.34
N LYS A 237 -7.14 -0.84 -11.67
CA LYS A 237 -7.26 0.55 -12.13
C LYS A 237 -6.04 1.39 -11.75
N PHE A 238 -5.30 0.92 -10.75
CA PHE A 238 -4.06 1.51 -10.26
C PHE A 238 -2.95 0.46 -10.25
N ASP A 239 -1.84 0.74 -10.92
CA ASP A 239 -0.69 -0.16 -11.08
C ASP A 239 0.07 -0.39 -9.76
N ARG A 240 0.04 0.60 -8.85
CA ARG A 240 0.74 0.56 -7.55
C ARG A 240 -0.24 0.50 -6.39
N ARG A 241 -0.10 -0.52 -5.56
CA ARG A 241 -0.98 -0.82 -4.43
C ARG A 241 -0.12 -1.22 -3.24
N GLU A 242 0.75 -0.30 -2.84
CA GLU A 242 1.83 -0.57 -1.91
C GLU A 242 1.46 -0.16 -0.48
N TRP A 243 1.71 -1.09 0.45
CA TRP A 243 1.55 -0.89 1.88
C TRP A 243 2.88 -1.05 2.58
N CYS A 244 3.30 -0.01 3.28
CA CYS A 244 4.56 0.05 3.99
C CYS A 244 4.32 0.16 5.49
N PHE A 245 4.64 -0.92 6.21
CA PHE A 245 4.62 -0.98 7.67
C PHE A 245 5.98 -1.47 8.15
N TYR A 246 6.91 -0.51 8.16
CA TYR A 246 8.33 -0.70 8.46
C TYR A 246 8.56 -1.64 9.64
N ARG A 247 9.63 -2.44 9.62
CA ARG A 247 9.99 -3.46 10.63
C ARG A 247 9.20 -4.77 10.57
N ALA A 248 7.91 -4.73 10.22
CA ALA A 248 7.08 -5.93 10.17
C ALA A 248 7.15 -6.64 8.81
N MET A 249 7.30 -5.90 7.72
CA MET A 249 7.27 -6.42 6.34
C MET A 249 8.16 -7.66 6.10
N ARG A 250 9.38 -7.72 6.65
CA ARG A 250 10.28 -8.90 6.53
C ARG A 250 9.75 -10.18 7.18
N SER A 251 9.06 -10.05 8.31
CA SER A 251 8.75 -11.18 9.21
C SER A 251 7.26 -11.48 9.33
N ASP A 252 6.39 -10.52 8.99
CA ASP A 252 4.94 -10.65 9.06
C ASP A 252 4.36 -11.29 7.78
N ALA A 253 4.66 -12.58 7.60
CA ALA A 253 4.15 -13.36 6.47
C ALA A 253 2.62 -13.38 6.37
N GLU A 254 1.93 -13.33 7.51
CA GLU A 254 0.47 -13.38 7.55
C GLU A 254 -0.16 -12.05 7.12
N GLY A 255 0.35 -10.92 7.61
CA GLY A 255 -0.07 -9.60 7.17
C GLY A 255 0.20 -9.37 5.67
N ILE A 256 1.35 -9.84 5.17
CA ILE A 256 1.66 -9.77 3.73
C ILE A 256 0.74 -10.68 2.91
N ALA A 257 0.49 -11.93 3.35
CA ALA A 257 -0.44 -12.81 2.65
C ALA A 257 -1.87 -12.25 2.63
N TRP A 258 -2.32 -11.60 3.71
CA TRP A 258 -3.59 -10.87 3.74
C TRP A 258 -3.64 -9.78 2.66
N LEU A 259 -2.62 -8.93 2.56
CA LEU A 259 -2.54 -7.92 1.51
C LEU A 259 -2.52 -8.52 0.09
N LYS A 260 -1.83 -9.65 -0.12
CA LYS A 260 -1.84 -10.36 -1.43
C LYS A 260 -3.21 -10.89 -1.80
N ARG A 261 -3.98 -11.40 -0.84
CA ARG A 261 -5.38 -11.82 -1.06
C ARG A 261 -6.30 -10.63 -1.35
N LEU A 262 -6.00 -9.46 -0.78
CA LEU A 262 -6.60 -8.18 -1.16
C LEU A 262 -6.04 -7.60 -2.46
N LYS A 263 -5.21 -8.36 -3.17
CA LYS A 263 -4.67 -8.05 -4.49
C LYS A 263 -3.74 -6.83 -4.51
N ALA A 264 -2.98 -6.63 -3.44
CA ALA A 264 -1.95 -5.59 -3.32
C ALA A 264 -0.61 -6.00 -3.96
N GLY A 265 0.03 -5.09 -4.68
CA GLY A 265 1.28 -5.29 -5.41
C GLY A 265 1.53 -4.18 -6.44
N ASN A 266 2.70 -4.21 -7.08
CA ASN A 266 3.14 -3.18 -8.00
C ASN A 266 3.51 -3.77 -9.37
N TYR A 267 2.72 -3.50 -10.41
CA TYR A 267 3.09 -3.90 -11.78
C TYR A 267 4.32 -3.15 -12.29
N ASN A 268 4.43 -1.87 -11.93
CA ASN A 268 5.57 -1.02 -12.23
C ASN A 268 6.29 -0.69 -10.92
N THR A 269 7.52 -1.16 -10.77
CA THR A 269 8.32 -0.90 -9.58
C THR A 269 8.93 0.50 -9.68
N ILE A 270 8.84 1.27 -8.60
CA ILE A 270 9.51 2.56 -8.46
C ILE A 270 10.31 2.58 -7.16
N LEU A 271 11.38 3.37 -7.10
CA LEU A 271 12.09 3.68 -5.86
C LEU A 271 11.68 5.08 -5.41
N TYR A 272 10.70 5.17 -4.53
CA TYR A 272 10.18 6.46 -4.03
C TYR A 272 10.65 6.67 -2.58
N ASN A 273 11.77 7.37 -2.37
CA ASN A 273 12.31 7.64 -1.02
C ASN A 273 13.33 8.78 -0.95
N HIS A 274 13.80 9.10 0.27
CA HIS A 274 14.83 10.09 0.61
C HIS A 274 16.27 9.64 0.22
N THR A 275 16.45 9.16 -1.01
CA THR A 275 17.64 8.44 -1.48
C THR A 275 18.94 9.25 -1.48
N THR A 276 18.90 10.59 -1.41
CA THR A 276 20.13 11.41 -1.27
C THR A 276 20.94 11.04 -0.05
N TYR A 277 20.32 10.50 1.00
CA TYR A 277 21.03 9.98 2.17
C TYR A 277 22.11 8.95 1.82
N ALA A 278 21.86 8.11 0.83
CA ALA A 278 22.81 7.09 0.43
C ALA A 278 24.11 7.66 -0.19
N ILE A 279 24.06 8.93 -0.60
CA ILE A 279 25.09 9.61 -1.39
C ILE A 279 26.02 10.43 -0.49
N TYR A 280 25.49 11.27 0.39
CA TYR A 280 26.29 12.26 1.15
C TYR A 280 26.30 12.06 2.67
N SER A 281 25.29 11.39 3.23
CA SER A 281 24.98 11.52 4.65
C SER A 281 25.78 10.59 5.55
N SER A 282 26.45 9.56 5.02
CA SER A 282 27.18 8.60 5.84
C SER A 282 28.43 9.21 6.46
N LEU A 283 28.91 8.63 7.56
CA LEU A 283 30.14 9.06 8.23
C LEU A 283 31.33 9.16 7.25
N GLU A 284 31.55 8.14 6.40
CA GLU A 284 32.65 8.16 5.43
C GLU A 284 32.49 9.31 4.42
N GLN A 285 31.26 9.55 3.94
CA GLN A 285 31.00 10.63 2.98
C GLN A 285 31.16 12.01 3.62
N GLN A 286 30.70 12.22 4.85
CA GLN A 286 30.90 13.46 5.59
C GLN A 286 32.39 13.75 5.84
N GLN A 287 33.23 12.72 6.01
CA GLN A 287 34.68 12.87 6.20
C GLN A 287 35.40 13.19 4.88
N LEU A 288 35.01 12.52 3.79
CA LEU A 288 35.65 12.68 2.48
C LEU A 288 35.21 13.95 1.76
N HIS A 289 33.96 14.34 1.97
CA HIS A 289 33.29 15.40 1.21
C HIS A 289 32.52 16.38 2.09
N PRO A 290 33.19 17.08 3.03
CA PRO A 290 32.53 18.12 3.82
C PRO A 290 31.94 19.23 2.93
N GLU A 291 32.47 19.45 1.72
CA GLU A 291 31.98 20.42 0.74
C GLU A 291 30.60 20.07 0.16
N TRP A 292 30.17 18.81 0.24
CA TRP A 292 28.83 18.38 -0.18
C TRP A 292 27.75 18.76 0.84
N LEU A 293 28.13 19.20 2.05
CA LEU A 293 27.18 19.61 3.08
C LEU A 293 26.79 21.07 2.89
N ALA A 294 25.49 21.34 2.94
CA ALA A 294 24.95 22.68 2.98
C ALA A 294 25.21 23.31 4.37
N CYS A 295 25.70 24.53 4.37
CA CYS A 295 26.03 25.29 5.57
C CYS A 295 25.15 26.52 5.74
N GLY A 296 24.94 26.91 7.00
CA GLY A 296 24.38 28.21 7.36
C GLY A 296 25.35 29.36 7.11
N SER A 297 24.88 30.60 7.34
CA SER A 297 25.69 31.81 7.21
C SER A 297 26.86 31.87 8.19
N ASP A 298 26.83 31.06 9.26
CA ASP A 298 27.91 30.87 10.21
C ASP A 298 29.00 29.90 9.71
N GLY A 299 28.85 29.36 8.50
CA GLY A 299 29.75 28.41 7.87
C GLY A 299 29.62 26.99 8.40
N LYS A 300 28.68 26.69 9.30
CA LYS A 300 28.52 25.36 9.89
C LYS A 300 27.49 24.52 9.12
N PRO A 301 27.73 23.21 8.97
CA PRO A 301 26.77 22.32 8.31
C PRO A 301 25.48 22.24 9.11
N TYR A 302 24.34 22.23 8.42
CA TYR A 302 23.05 21.98 9.06
C TYR A 302 23.01 20.59 9.69
N LEU A 303 22.29 20.42 10.80
CA LEU A 303 22.16 19.12 11.46
C LEU A 303 21.42 18.07 10.61
N GLY A 304 20.43 18.48 9.82
CA GLY A 304 19.52 17.57 9.11
C GLY A 304 18.54 16.82 10.03
N TYR A 305 17.72 15.94 9.47
CA TYR A 305 16.80 15.08 10.21
C TYR A 305 16.83 13.61 9.74
N PRO A 306 17.09 12.62 10.60
CA PRO A 306 17.44 12.78 12.00
C PRO A 306 18.71 13.62 12.21
N PRO A 307 18.91 14.23 13.40
CA PRO A 307 20.08 15.07 13.67
C PRO A 307 21.41 14.34 13.38
N GLY A 308 22.31 15.03 12.71
CA GLY A 308 23.63 14.53 12.31
C GLY A 308 23.72 13.97 10.90
N ARG A 309 22.59 13.88 10.18
CA ARG A 309 22.53 13.42 8.78
C ARG A 309 22.93 14.49 7.77
N GLY A 310 22.93 15.76 8.17
CA GLY A 310 23.30 16.87 7.29
C GLY A 310 22.24 17.21 6.25
N MET A 311 22.56 18.19 5.41
CA MET A 311 21.75 18.62 4.26
C MET A 311 22.67 18.67 3.03
N PRO A 312 22.28 18.19 1.84
CA PRO A 312 23.16 18.24 0.68
C PRO A 312 23.19 19.65 0.07
N ARG A 313 24.36 20.06 -0.39
CA ARG A 313 24.52 21.23 -1.25
C ARG A 313 24.32 20.83 -2.72
N TYR A 314 23.10 20.98 -3.21
CA TYR A 314 22.69 20.59 -4.57
C TYR A 314 23.45 21.31 -5.70
N THR A 315 24.09 22.45 -5.45
CA THR A 315 24.93 23.16 -6.44
C THR A 315 26.34 22.60 -6.55
N ASP A 316 26.81 21.82 -5.58
CA ASP A 316 28.20 21.35 -5.59
C ASP A 316 28.44 20.41 -6.79
N PRO A 317 29.43 20.71 -7.66
CA PRO A 317 29.68 19.89 -8.85
C PRO A 317 30.09 18.45 -8.52
N GLY A 318 30.76 18.22 -7.39
CA GLY A 318 31.13 16.88 -6.91
C GLY A 318 29.90 16.08 -6.52
N PHE A 319 29.03 16.67 -5.70
CA PHE A 319 27.77 16.05 -5.30
C PHE A 319 26.87 15.75 -6.51
N ARG A 320 26.75 16.68 -7.46
CA ARG A 320 25.99 16.46 -8.70
C ARG A 320 26.48 15.25 -9.50
N ARG A 321 27.80 15.13 -9.68
CA ARG A 321 28.39 13.96 -10.36
C ARG A 321 28.15 12.68 -9.60
N ALA A 322 28.32 12.70 -8.27
CA ALA A 322 28.05 11.54 -7.42
C ALA A 322 26.58 11.08 -7.52
N ALA A 323 25.64 12.02 -7.54
CA ALA A 323 24.22 11.71 -7.68
C ALA A 323 23.86 11.12 -9.05
N VAL A 324 24.46 11.60 -10.14
CA VAL A 324 24.31 10.99 -11.47
C VAL A 324 24.81 9.55 -11.46
N VAL A 325 26.00 9.31 -10.90
CA VAL A 325 26.58 7.96 -10.84
C VAL A 325 25.71 7.04 -9.98
N TYR A 326 25.27 7.47 -8.80
CA TYR A 326 24.38 6.67 -7.95
C TYR A 326 23.11 6.29 -8.69
N MET A 327 22.41 7.27 -9.28
CA MET A 327 21.18 7.05 -10.05
C MET A 327 21.37 6.04 -11.18
N GLN A 328 22.42 6.19 -11.99
CA GLN A 328 22.74 5.25 -13.07
C GLN A 328 22.99 3.84 -12.54
N LYS A 329 23.78 3.71 -11.46
CA LYS A 329 24.12 2.42 -10.87
C LYS A 329 22.92 1.71 -10.25
N VAL A 330 21.93 2.44 -9.75
CA VAL A 330 20.65 1.88 -9.29
C VAL A 330 19.87 1.28 -10.47
N PHE A 331 19.77 1.99 -11.61
CA PHE A 331 19.13 1.44 -12.81
C PHE A 331 19.90 0.27 -13.44
N ASP A 332 21.24 0.31 -13.46
CA ASP A 332 22.09 -0.81 -13.88
C ASP A 332 21.80 -2.07 -13.02
N THR A 333 21.54 -1.88 -11.73
CA THR A 333 21.26 -2.96 -10.77
C THR A 333 19.85 -3.51 -10.92
N PHE A 334 18.88 -2.63 -11.20
CA PHE A 334 17.46 -2.97 -11.31
C PHE A 334 16.92 -2.58 -12.69
N PRO A 335 17.19 -3.39 -13.73
CA PRO A 335 16.76 -3.05 -15.09
C PRO A 335 15.24 -2.98 -15.26
N ASP A 336 14.46 -3.62 -14.38
CA ASP A 336 12.98 -3.53 -14.36
C ASP A 336 12.44 -2.32 -13.60
N LEU A 337 13.30 -1.55 -12.92
CA LEU A 337 12.90 -0.33 -12.21
C LEU A 337 12.36 0.69 -13.21
N TYR A 338 11.12 1.13 -13.04
CA TYR A 338 10.47 2.07 -13.96
C TYR A 338 10.92 3.51 -13.70
N ALA A 339 10.98 3.89 -12.42
CA ALA A 339 11.38 5.23 -11.99
C ALA A 339 12.09 5.18 -10.64
N MET A 340 12.93 6.18 -10.37
CA MET A 340 13.50 6.39 -9.04
C MET A 340 13.50 7.86 -8.66
N ALA A 341 13.36 8.14 -7.37
CA ALA A 341 13.70 9.43 -6.82
C ALA A 341 15.19 9.51 -6.50
N VAL A 342 15.78 10.69 -6.73
CA VAL A 342 16.97 11.14 -6.00
C VAL A 342 16.48 12.11 -4.92
N GLY A 343 15.66 11.55 -4.03
CA GLY A 343 14.78 12.31 -3.16
C GLY A 343 15.56 13.07 -2.09
N PRO A 344 15.10 14.29 -1.73
CA PRO A 344 15.76 15.11 -0.73
C PRO A 344 15.72 14.46 0.65
N PRO A 345 16.58 14.89 1.59
CA PRO A 345 16.52 14.42 2.97
C PRO A 345 15.17 14.77 3.62
N ASP A 346 14.82 13.96 4.62
CA ASP A 346 13.68 14.20 5.50
C ASP A 346 13.92 15.42 6.43
N GLY A 347 12.86 15.98 7.01
CA GLY A 347 12.89 17.17 7.88
C GLY A 347 12.96 18.52 7.17
N GLY A 348 12.87 18.51 5.84
CA GLY A 348 12.73 19.70 5.01
C GLY A 348 14.03 20.28 4.48
N ILE A 349 13.92 20.95 3.34
CA ILE A 349 15.05 21.51 2.59
C ILE A 349 15.60 22.74 3.30
N LYS A 350 16.93 22.80 3.38
CA LYS A 350 17.66 24.03 3.69
C LYS A 350 18.67 24.32 2.59
N MET A 351 18.63 25.54 2.07
CA MET A 351 19.61 25.99 1.10
C MET A 351 20.93 26.30 1.78
N ASP A 352 22.02 26.07 1.06
CA ASP A 352 23.32 26.55 1.49
C ASP A 352 23.35 28.09 1.44
N ALA A 353 23.89 28.72 2.48
CA ALA A 353 23.96 30.18 2.55
C ALA A 353 24.70 30.83 1.37
N ARG A 354 25.63 30.11 0.74
CA ARG A 354 26.39 30.57 -0.44
C ARG A 354 25.53 30.61 -1.72
N ASP A 355 24.39 29.94 -1.73
CA ASP A 355 23.56 29.75 -2.93
C ASP A 355 22.22 30.51 -2.86
N LEU A 356 21.90 31.14 -1.72
CA LEU A 356 20.61 31.81 -1.48
C LEU A 356 20.26 32.86 -2.53
N ASP A 357 21.24 33.64 -2.99
CA ASP A 357 21.02 34.72 -3.95
C ASP A 357 21.08 34.26 -5.42
N LEU A 358 21.38 32.97 -5.67
CA LEU A 358 21.49 32.42 -7.01
C LEU A 358 20.16 31.85 -7.55
N TYR A 359 19.20 31.54 -6.68
CA TYR A 359 18.00 30.76 -7.04
C TYR A 359 16.68 31.51 -6.82
N GLY A 360 16.65 32.82 -7.04
CA GLY A 360 15.42 33.59 -7.05
C GLY A 360 15.70 35.09 -6.95
N LYS A 361 14.64 35.89 -6.98
CA LYS A 361 14.72 37.33 -6.77
C LYS A 361 14.85 37.61 -5.27
N PRO A 362 15.40 38.78 -4.87
CA PRO A 362 15.41 39.19 -3.46
C PRO A 362 14.02 39.24 -2.81
N THR A 363 12.96 39.45 -3.61
CA THR A 363 11.56 39.50 -3.17
C THR A 363 10.89 38.13 -3.05
N ASP A 364 11.51 37.07 -3.54
CA ASP A 364 10.93 35.72 -3.48
C ASP A 364 11.01 35.19 -2.04
N SER A 365 10.00 34.39 -1.65
CA SER A 365 10.02 33.68 -0.37
C SER A 365 11.16 32.67 -0.31
N GLU A 366 11.61 32.30 0.89
CA GLU A 366 12.61 31.26 1.07
C GLU A 366 12.18 29.92 0.45
N GLU A 367 10.89 29.57 0.56
CA GLU A 367 10.35 28.35 -0.05
C GLU A 367 10.39 28.39 -1.58
N GLN A 368 10.14 29.55 -2.20
CA GLN A 368 10.25 29.68 -3.65
C GLN A 368 11.70 29.52 -4.11
N LYS A 369 12.66 30.12 -3.39
CA LYS A 369 14.09 29.96 -3.66
C LYS A 369 14.54 28.51 -3.50
N ALA A 370 14.10 27.84 -2.43
CA ALA A 370 14.38 26.44 -2.17
C ALA A 370 13.76 25.52 -3.25
N SER A 371 12.56 25.85 -3.72
CA SER A 371 11.91 25.14 -4.83
C SER A 371 12.75 25.26 -6.11
N ASN A 372 13.12 26.48 -6.50
CA ASN A 372 14.00 26.74 -7.65
C ASN A 372 15.34 25.97 -7.56
N TYR A 373 15.93 25.93 -6.36
CA TYR A 373 17.20 25.27 -6.05
C TYR A 373 17.13 23.74 -6.21
N VAL A 374 16.11 23.10 -5.63
CA VAL A 374 15.95 21.64 -5.71
C VAL A 374 15.51 21.21 -7.10
N TRP A 375 14.68 22.00 -7.77
CA TRP A 375 14.22 21.70 -9.11
C TRP A 375 15.32 21.77 -10.16
N ASP A 376 16.22 22.75 -10.10
CA ASP A 376 17.37 22.82 -11.01
C ASP A 376 18.20 21.52 -10.95
N PHE A 377 18.44 21.01 -9.74
CA PHE A 377 19.13 19.75 -9.53
C PHE A 377 18.40 18.55 -10.17
N HIS A 378 17.08 18.46 -10.01
CA HIS A 378 16.30 17.36 -10.59
C HIS A 378 16.19 17.45 -12.12
N VAL A 379 16.08 18.66 -12.68
CA VAL A 379 16.11 18.86 -14.14
C VAL A 379 17.47 18.45 -14.70
N PHE A 380 18.57 18.81 -14.02
CA PHE A 380 19.91 18.34 -14.37
C PHE A 380 19.99 16.81 -14.37
N LEU A 381 19.56 16.16 -13.28
CA LEU A 381 19.57 14.69 -13.19
C LEU A 381 18.69 14.02 -14.26
N ALA A 382 17.50 14.55 -14.54
CA ALA A 382 16.61 13.98 -15.55
C ALA A 382 17.25 14.03 -16.95
N ARG A 383 17.96 15.12 -17.28
CA ARG A 383 18.72 15.23 -18.54
C ARG A 383 19.85 14.22 -18.63
N GLU A 384 20.60 13.99 -17.54
CA GLU A 384 21.65 12.96 -17.50
C GLU A 384 21.09 11.53 -17.55
N LEU A 385 19.93 11.30 -16.92
CA LEU A 385 19.23 10.03 -16.98
C LEU A 385 18.80 9.72 -18.41
N LYS A 386 18.20 10.69 -19.12
CA LYS A 386 17.74 10.51 -20.50
C LYS A 386 18.85 10.09 -21.45
N LYS A 387 20.07 10.61 -21.24
CA LYS A 387 21.27 10.25 -22.02
C LYS A 387 21.71 8.80 -21.79
N SER A 388 21.66 8.34 -20.54
CA SER A 388 22.23 7.06 -20.13
C SER A 388 21.23 5.90 -20.15
N HIS A 389 19.96 6.17 -19.85
CA HIS A 389 18.90 5.18 -19.67
C HIS A 389 17.59 5.66 -20.34
N PRO A 390 17.51 5.68 -21.68
CA PRO A 390 16.29 6.04 -22.38
C PRO A 390 15.13 5.11 -21.97
N GLY A 391 13.96 5.70 -21.71
CA GLY A 391 12.78 4.97 -21.22
C GLY A 391 12.68 4.82 -19.71
N LYS A 392 13.67 5.31 -18.94
CA LYS A 392 13.61 5.42 -17.48
C LYS A 392 13.23 6.83 -17.04
N TYR A 393 12.60 6.92 -15.87
CA TYR A 393 12.06 8.16 -15.35
C TYR A 393 12.71 8.58 -14.04
N LEU A 394 12.95 9.89 -13.89
CA LEU A 394 13.27 10.47 -12.59
C LEU A 394 11.97 10.88 -11.91
N LEU A 395 11.73 10.34 -10.73
CA LEU A 395 10.63 10.73 -9.86
C LEU A 395 11.08 11.94 -9.05
N TYR A 396 10.41 13.07 -9.21
CA TYR A 396 10.62 14.21 -8.34
C TYR A 396 10.03 13.90 -6.95
N MET A 397 10.71 14.25 -5.87
CA MET A 397 10.13 14.15 -4.53
C MET A 397 10.15 15.54 -3.91
N THR A 398 8.97 16.11 -3.68
CA THR A 398 8.82 17.40 -2.99
C THR A 398 9.40 17.27 -1.59
N GLY A 399 10.52 17.93 -1.32
CA GLY A 399 11.00 18.12 0.04
C GLY A 399 10.10 19.14 0.74
N TYR A 400 9.78 18.92 2.01
CA TYR A 400 9.13 19.96 2.82
C TYR A 400 9.95 21.26 2.74
N GLY A 401 9.31 22.41 2.52
CA GLY A 401 10.01 23.68 2.30
C GLY A 401 10.56 23.90 0.89
N ALA A 402 10.26 23.02 -0.07
CA ALA A 402 10.56 23.19 -1.49
C ALA A 402 9.42 22.61 -2.36
N MET A 403 8.17 22.98 -2.05
CA MET A 403 6.97 22.35 -2.65
C MET A 403 6.37 23.16 -3.82
N LEU A 404 6.84 24.38 -4.05
CA LEU A 404 6.25 25.29 -5.05
C LEU A 404 6.71 24.94 -6.46
N VAL A 405 5.92 25.34 -7.44
CA VAL A 405 6.32 25.31 -8.85
C VAL A 405 7.53 26.25 -9.03
N PRO A 406 8.63 25.80 -9.65
CA PRO A 406 9.82 26.62 -9.82
C PRO A 406 9.55 27.72 -10.84
N THR A 407 10.13 28.89 -10.60
CA THR A 407 10.02 30.08 -11.45
C THR A 407 11.22 30.26 -12.38
N ASN A 408 12.22 29.39 -12.27
CA ASN A 408 13.47 29.44 -13.03
C ASN A 408 13.62 28.31 -14.07
N ILE A 409 12.53 27.60 -14.39
CA ILE A 409 12.53 26.50 -15.37
C ILE A 409 11.52 26.80 -16.46
N ASP A 410 12.02 26.98 -17.69
CA ASP A 410 11.19 27.22 -18.86
C ASP A 410 10.55 25.93 -19.40
N GLU A 411 11.29 24.81 -19.33
CA GLU A 411 10.83 23.52 -19.84
C GLU A 411 11.32 22.36 -18.99
N PHE A 412 10.36 21.53 -18.54
CA PHE A 412 10.63 20.30 -17.82
C PHE A 412 10.93 19.14 -18.79
N PRO A 413 11.98 18.34 -18.52
CA PRO A 413 12.21 17.07 -19.21
C PRO A 413 10.99 16.13 -19.19
N ASP A 414 10.71 15.49 -20.33
CA ASP A 414 9.60 14.53 -20.56
C ASP A 414 9.75 13.20 -19.78
N ASN A 415 10.93 12.96 -19.21
CA ASN A 415 11.26 11.82 -18.37
C ASN A 415 11.21 12.14 -16.86
N LEU A 416 10.57 13.25 -16.48
CA LEU A 416 10.21 13.54 -15.09
C LEU A 416 8.80 13.06 -14.77
N ILE A 417 8.64 12.48 -13.57
CA ILE A 417 7.34 12.19 -12.98
C ILE A 417 7.23 13.05 -11.72
N VAL A 418 6.15 13.85 -11.63
CA VAL A 418 5.85 14.68 -10.46
C VAL A 418 4.75 14.00 -9.65
N PRO A 419 5.05 13.43 -8.48
CA PRO A 419 4.06 12.84 -7.59
C PRO A 419 2.97 13.82 -7.23
N LEU A 420 1.79 13.28 -6.99
CA LEU A 420 0.73 14.03 -6.34
C LEU A 420 1.17 14.34 -4.90
N ARG A 421 0.81 15.54 -4.40
CA ARG A 421 1.11 15.94 -3.03
C ARG A 421 0.63 14.85 -2.07
N GLY A 422 1.52 14.35 -1.23
CA GLY A 422 1.21 13.35 -0.21
C GLY A 422 0.45 13.93 0.97
N TYR A 423 -0.46 13.14 1.56
CA TYR A 423 -1.29 13.55 2.69
C TYR A 423 -1.89 12.33 3.40
N SER A 424 -2.65 12.56 4.48
CA SER A 424 -3.47 11.50 5.07
C SER A 424 -4.86 11.50 4.41
N PRO A 425 -5.28 10.43 3.71
CA PRO A 425 -6.58 10.37 3.07
C PRO A 425 -7.75 10.56 4.05
N ALA A 426 -7.54 10.24 5.32
CA ALA A 426 -8.49 10.54 6.38
C ALA A 426 -8.83 12.04 6.51
N LEU A 427 -7.94 12.96 6.11
CA LEU A 427 -8.19 14.40 6.19
C LEU A 427 -8.96 14.97 4.99
N ARG A 428 -9.10 14.22 3.89
CA ARG A 428 -9.87 14.67 2.72
C ARG A 428 -11.37 14.77 2.94
N VAL A 429 -11.86 14.21 4.04
CA VAL A 429 -13.21 14.48 4.53
C VAL A 429 -13.45 15.99 4.74
N LEU A 430 -12.40 16.77 5.02
CA LEU A 430 -12.48 18.22 5.11
C LEU A 430 -12.45 18.84 3.71
N LYS A 431 -13.49 19.61 3.38
CA LYS A 431 -13.63 20.26 2.06
C LYS A 431 -12.46 21.19 1.75
N SER A 432 -11.91 21.88 2.76
CA SER A 432 -10.75 22.76 2.61
C SER A 432 -9.49 21.99 2.21
N GLU A 433 -9.25 20.84 2.83
CA GLU A 433 -8.10 19.98 2.52
C GLU A 433 -8.24 19.38 1.12
N ALA A 434 -9.42 18.87 0.77
CA ALA A 434 -9.71 18.35 -0.57
C ALA A 434 -9.50 19.43 -1.65
N ALA A 435 -9.97 20.66 -1.41
CA ALA A 435 -9.78 21.78 -2.34
C ALA A 435 -8.30 22.18 -2.47
N ALA A 436 -7.55 22.23 -1.37
CA ALA A 436 -6.12 22.56 -1.39
C ALA A 436 -5.31 21.53 -2.17
N LEU A 437 -5.62 20.24 -2.03
CA LEU A 437 -4.97 19.16 -2.78
C LEU A 437 -5.27 19.24 -4.27
N ARG A 438 -6.54 19.52 -4.66
CA ARG A 438 -6.92 19.74 -6.06
C ARG A 438 -6.17 20.91 -6.67
N ALA A 439 -6.12 22.05 -5.97
CA ALA A 439 -5.44 23.24 -6.44
C ALA A 439 -3.94 22.98 -6.64
N ALA A 440 -3.26 22.39 -5.65
CA ALA A 440 -1.84 22.09 -5.72
C ALA A 440 -1.47 21.22 -6.93
N TRP A 441 -2.30 20.22 -7.27
CA TRP A 441 -2.03 19.40 -8.45
C TRP A 441 -2.39 20.09 -9.77
N GLN A 442 -3.44 20.90 -9.81
CA GLN A 442 -3.80 21.67 -11.00
C GLN A 442 -2.69 22.66 -11.39
N GLU A 443 -2.05 23.32 -10.42
CA GLU A 443 -0.88 24.17 -10.64
C GLU A 443 0.24 23.42 -11.36
N TRP A 444 0.57 22.22 -10.90
CA TRP A 444 1.60 21.37 -11.52
C TRP A 444 1.25 20.95 -12.95
N ARG A 445 0.00 20.50 -13.19
CA ARG A 445 -0.41 20.11 -14.54
C ARG A 445 -0.42 21.29 -15.51
N ALA A 446 -0.68 22.50 -15.03
CA ALA A 446 -0.71 23.69 -15.88
C ALA A 446 0.66 24.02 -16.51
N VAL A 447 1.77 23.60 -15.88
CA VAL A 447 3.14 23.87 -16.37
C VAL A 447 3.80 22.67 -17.05
N MET A 448 3.22 21.47 -16.94
CA MET A 448 3.73 20.25 -17.57
C MET A 448 3.09 20.05 -18.95
N LYS A 449 3.91 19.97 -20.00
CA LYS A 449 3.41 19.73 -21.38
C LYS A 449 2.70 18.38 -21.52
N GLU A 450 3.24 17.33 -20.90
CA GLU A 450 2.72 15.97 -20.95
C GLU A 450 2.65 15.38 -19.53
N PRO A 451 1.63 15.75 -18.73
CA PRO A 451 1.51 15.28 -17.35
C PRO A 451 1.21 13.77 -17.31
N ARG A 452 2.18 12.99 -16.84
CA ARG A 452 2.04 11.54 -16.63
C ARG A 452 1.16 11.24 -15.42
N ARG A 453 0.55 10.06 -15.39
CA ARG A 453 0.01 9.52 -14.14
C ARG A 453 1.16 9.35 -13.16
N SER A 454 0.95 9.74 -11.91
CA SER A 454 2.01 9.75 -10.91
C SER A 454 1.56 9.12 -9.59
N PRO A 455 2.49 8.65 -8.75
CA PRO A 455 2.14 8.04 -7.48
C PRO A 455 1.74 9.11 -6.45
N VAL A 456 1.03 8.67 -5.41
CA VAL A 456 0.80 9.45 -4.19
C VAL A 456 1.52 8.78 -3.02
N TRP A 457 2.19 9.56 -2.18
CA TRP A 457 2.65 9.11 -0.87
C TRP A 457 1.60 9.39 0.20
N ASN A 458 1.01 8.35 0.78
CA ASN A 458 -0.06 8.49 1.76
C ASN A 458 0.38 8.04 3.13
N TYR A 459 0.03 8.84 4.14
CA TYR A 459 0.12 8.43 5.52
C TYR A 459 -1.28 8.06 6.01
N PHE A 460 -1.65 6.79 5.91
CA PHE A 460 -3.05 6.36 5.87
C PHE A 460 -3.82 6.69 7.15
N LEU A 461 -3.37 6.13 8.27
CA LEU A 461 -4.01 6.22 9.58
C LEU A 461 -2.91 6.43 10.64
N TRP A 462 -2.98 7.55 11.36
CA TRP A 462 -1.89 8.06 12.21
C TRP A 462 -1.98 7.60 13.66
N TYR A 463 -2.02 6.29 13.89
CA TYR A 463 -1.94 5.75 15.26
C TYR A 463 -0.48 5.57 15.73
N ARG A 464 0.33 6.62 15.55
CA ARG A 464 1.81 6.58 15.56
C ARG A 464 2.44 6.66 16.95
N THR A 465 1.78 7.27 17.92
CA THR A 465 2.31 7.44 19.29
C THR A 465 1.24 7.15 20.33
N PRO A 466 1.61 6.80 21.58
CA PRO A 466 0.67 6.70 22.70
C PRO A 466 -0.15 7.97 22.95
N SER A 467 0.33 9.13 22.47
CA SER A 467 -0.34 10.42 22.59
C SER A 467 -1.44 10.67 21.54
N HIS A 468 -1.54 9.86 20.48
CA HIS A 468 -2.68 9.96 19.55
C HIS A 468 -3.85 9.12 20.06
N PRO A 469 -5.07 9.71 20.21
CA PRO A 469 -6.25 8.94 20.54
C PRO A 469 -6.47 7.82 19.53
N ARG A 470 -6.72 6.61 20.02
CA ARG A 470 -7.16 5.47 19.22
C ARG A 470 -8.64 5.60 18.87
N CYS A 471 -8.99 6.70 18.21
CA CYS A 471 -10.35 6.97 17.76
C CYS A 471 -10.68 6.15 16.49
N PRO A 472 -11.94 5.76 16.28
CA PRO A 472 -12.38 5.16 15.03
C PRO A 472 -12.25 6.16 13.88
N VAL A 473 -11.36 5.90 12.92
CA VAL A 473 -11.12 6.78 11.76
C VAL A 473 -11.70 6.12 10.52
N ILE A 474 -12.96 6.44 10.22
CA ILE A 474 -13.71 5.90 9.07
C ILE A 474 -14.04 7.02 8.09
N PHE A 475 -13.79 6.78 6.81
CA PHE A 475 -13.98 7.76 5.73
C PHE A 475 -14.23 7.05 4.38
N THR A 476 -15.15 6.08 4.39
CA THR A 476 -15.39 5.20 3.22
C THR A 476 -15.88 5.96 1.99
N GLU A 477 -16.74 6.96 2.19
CA GLU A 477 -17.26 7.81 1.12
C GLU A 477 -16.16 8.69 0.52
N SER A 478 -15.48 9.48 1.37
CA SER A 478 -14.41 10.37 0.93
C SER A 478 -13.25 9.63 0.27
N LEU A 479 -12.94 8.40 0.72
CA LEU A 479 -11.91 7.57 0.07
C LEU A 479 -12.35 7.13 -1.33
N GLN A 480 -13.62 6.77 -1.53
CA GLN A 480 -14.13 6.40 -2.85
C GLN A 480 -14.09 7.59 -3.81
N GLU A 481 -14.57 8.75 -3.36
CA GLU A 481 -14.52 10.00 -4.14
C GLU A 481 -13.08 10.36 -4.54
N GLU A 482 -12.12 10.23 -3.62
CA GLU A 482 -10.70 10.40 -3.91
C GLU A 482 -10.24 9.45 -5.02
N MET A 483 -10.55 8.15 -4.91
CA MET A 483 -10.07 7.16 -5.87
C MET A 483 -10.66 7.40 -7.27
N GLN A 484 -11.92 7.82 -7.36
CA GLN A 484 -12.56 8.22 -8.61
C GLN A 484 -11.92 9.47 -9.21
N GLU A 485 -11.70 10.51 -8.39
CA GLU A 485 -11.07 11.77 -8.82
C GLU A 485 -9.63 11.57 -9.29
N LEU A 486 -8.88 10.70 -8.62
CA LEU A 486 -7.47 10.45 -8.90
C LEU A 486 -7.25 9.50 -10.08
N LEU A 487 -8.24 8.67 -10.46
CA LEU A 487 -8.10 7.67 -11.52
C LEU A 487 -7.41 8.17 -12.82
N PRO A 488 -7.78 9.32 -13.42
CA PRO A 488 -7.15 9.80 -14.66
C PRO A 488 -5.72 10.31 -14.49
N ILE A 489 -5.26 10.56 -13.26
CA ILE A 489 -4.03 11.32 -12.96
C ILE A 489 -3.05 10.59 -12.03
N CYS A 490 -3.49 9.54 -11.35
CA CYS A 490 -2.72 8.80 -10.36
C CYS A 490 -2.52 7.37 -10.84
N ASP A 491 -1.30 6.85 -10.74
CA ASP A 491 -0.98 5.45 -11.10
C ASP A 491 -0.97 4.49 -9.90
N GLY A 492 -1.23 5.02 -8.70
CA GLY A 492 -1.37 4.24 -7.48
C GLY A 492 -0.76 4.95 -6.27
N LYS A 493 -0.63 4.21 -5.16
CA LYS A 493 -0.22 4.78 -3.88
C LYS A 493 0.91 3.97 -3.24
N PHE A 494 1.83 4.70 -2.62
CA PHE A 494 2.70 4.22 -1.55
C PHE A 494 2.02 4.60 -0.23
N ILE A 495 1.61 3.61 0.56
CA ILE A 495 0.79 3.85 1.75
C ILE A 495 1.55 3.44 3.01
N GLU A 496 1.91 4.40 3.86
CA GLU A 496 2.45 4.13 5.18
C GLU A 496 1.34 3.82 6.20
N ILE A 497 1.56 2.74 6.94
CA ILE A 497 0.74 2.34 8.08
C ILE A 497 1.62 1.75 9.17
N GLN A 498 1.21 1.84 10.43
CA GLN A 498 2.12 1.58 11.55
C GLN A 498 2.19 0.09 11.90
N PRO A 499 3.40 -0.42 12.25
CA PRO A 499 3.55 -1.73 12.88
C PRO A 499 3.35 -1.64 14.40
N ALA A 500 3.14 -2.77 15.07
CA ALA A 500 3.25 -2.93 16.51
C ALA A 500 3.97 -4.22 16.85
N LEU A 501 4.74 -4.20 17.94
CA LEU A 501 5.33 -5.39 18.51
C LEU A 501 4.27 -6.05 19.38
N VAL A 502 3.84 -7.26 19.00
CA VAL A 502 2.80 -8.02 19.71
C VAL A 502 3.39 -9.30 20.31
N ASP A 503 2.78 -9.76 21.39
CA ASP A 503 3.07 -11.09 21.92
C ASP A 503 2.40 -12.15 21.04
N THR A 504 3.14 -13.21 20.74
CA THR A 504 2.68 -14.32 19.89
C THR A 504 2.10 -15.43 20.75
N PRO A 505 1.16 -16.25 20.23
CA PRO A 505 0.64 -17.41 20.95
C PRO A 505 1.72 -18.40 21.40
N SER A 506 2.88 -18.42 20.73
CA SER A 506 4.05 -19.24 21.08
C SER A 506 4.96 -18.63 22.17
N GLY A 507 4.60 -17.49 22.77
CA GLY A 507 5.35 -16.85 23.86
C GLY A 507 6.53 -15.97 23.44
N GLY A 508 6.68 -15.69 22.14
CA GLY A 508 7.67 -14.74 21.59
C GLY A 508 7.06 -13.38 21.24
N LYS A 509 7.88 -12.44 20.77
CA LYS A 509 7.41 -11.15 20.23
C LYS A 509 7.59 -11.06 18.72
N GLN A 510 6.62 -10.48 18.02
CA GLN A 510 6.67 -10.29 16.57
C GLN A 510 6.14 -8.91 16.18
N TRP A 511 6.77 -8.28 15.20
CA TRP A 511 6.20 -7.08 14.58
C TRP A 511 5.07 -7.49 13.63
N ARG A 512 3.87 -6.94 13.84
CA ARG A 512 2.67 -7.10 13.00
C ARG A 512 2.10 -5.73 12.65
N LEU A 513 1.11 -5.68 11.76
CA LEU A 513 0.29 -4.50 11.50
C LEU A 513 -0.40 -4.02 12.79
N ASN A 514 -0.33 -2.72 13.08
CA ASN A 514 -0.85 -2.17 14.34
C ASN A 514 -2.37 -2.00 14.32
N THR A 515 -3.02 -2.25 15.46
CA THR A 515 -4.46 -1.99 15.70
C THR A 515 -5.37 -2.49 14.58
N PRO A 516 -5.29 -3.78 14.20
CA PRO A 516 -6.12 -4.34 13.12
C PRO A 516 -7.62 -4.07 13.34
N GLY A 517 -8.10 -4.07 14.59
CA GLY A 517 -9.48 -3.72 14.93
C GLY A 517 -9.95 -2.36 14.40
N LEU A 518 -9.12 -1.31 14.39
CA LEU A 518 -9.53 0.02 13.94
C LEU A 518 -9.23 0.31 12.47
N ILE A 519 -8.31 -0.43 11.83
CA ILE A 519 -7.82 -0.08 10.49
C ILE A 519 -8.35 -0.98 9.38
N HIS A 520 -8.75 -2.22 9.71
CA HIS A 520 -8.93 -3.26 8.70
C HIS A 520 -9.97 -2.89 7.64
N LEU A 521 -11.10 -2.29 8.04
CA LEU A 521 -12.13 -1.85 7.10
C LEU A 521 -11.58 -0.86 6.06
N MET A 522 -10.79 0.12 6.51
CA MET A 522 -10.24 1.13 5.60
C MET A 522 -9.15 0.55 4.69
N VAL A 523 -8.34 -0.39 5.18
CA VAL A 523 -7.36 -1.12 4.35
C VAL A 523 -8.06 -2.02 3.33
N TYR A 524 -9.08 -2.76 3.75
CA TYR A 524 -9.90 -3.60 2.89
C TYR A 524 -10.54 -2.75 1.78
N TRP A 525 -11.19 -1.65 2.15
CA TRP A 525 -11.86 -0.76 1.21
C TRP A 525 -10.90 -0.09 0.22
N GLN A 526 -9.76 0.41 0.69
CA GLN A 526 -8.72 0.97 -0.17
C GLN A 526 -8.25 -0.04 -1.23
N ASN A 527 -8.08 -1.31 -0.85
CA ASN A 527 -7.64 -2.34 -1.78
C ASN A 527 -8.72 -2.72 -2.80
N LYS A 528 -10.00 -2.73 -2.40
CA LYS A 528 -11.12 -2.90 -3.35
C LYS A 528 -11.16 -1.77 -4.37
N LEU A 529 -11.02 -0.53 -3.92
CA LEU A 529 -11.04 0.65 -4.79
C LEU A 529 -9.84 0.75 -5.74
N PHE A 530 -8.73 0.09 -5.46
CA PHE A 530 -7.64 0.00 -6.44
C PHE A 530 -8.01 -0.81 -7.69
N TRP A 531 -8.99 -1.69 -7.57
CA TRP A 531 -9.48 -2.53 -8.67
C TRP A 531 -10.80 -2.02 -9.25
N ASP A 532 -11.65 -1.44 -8.40
CA ASP A 532 -12.97 -0.95 -8.80
C ASP A 532 -13.35 0.31 -7.99
N PRO A 533 -12.96 1.52 -8.46
CA PRO A 533 -13.34 2.79 -7.85
C PRO A 533 -14.86 3.02 -7.79
N ASP A 534 -15.63 2.36 -8.65
CA ASP A 534 -17.09 2.51 -8.76
C ASP A 534 -17.85 1.39 -8.04
N MET A 535 -17.15 0.57 -7.24
CA MET A 535 -17.76 -0.51 -6.47
C MET A 535 -18.94 0.02 -5.64
N ASP A 536 -20.02 -0.76 -5.59
CA ASP A 536 -21.18 -0.45 -4.74
C ASP A 536 -20.79 -0.52 -3.26
N ARG A 537 -20.45 0.64 -2.70
CA ARG A 537 -20.05 0.84 -1.31
C ARG A 537 -21.11 0.34 -0.34
N ARG A 538 -22.38 0.60 -0.62
CA ARG A 538 -23.48 0.19 0.27
C ARG A 538 -23.55 -1.32 0.32
N LYS A 539 -23.57 -1.99 -0.83
CA LYS A 539 -23.61 -3.45 -0.90
C LYS A 539 -22.40 -4.09 -0.20
N MET A 540 -21.20 -3.53 -0.41
CA MET A 540 -19.97 -4.00 0.24
C MET A 540 -20.08 -3.89 1.76
N LEU A 541 -20.51 -2.74 2.29
CA LEU A 541 -20.64 -2.52 3.73
C LEU A 541 -21.72 -3.40 4.36
N GLU A 542 -22.88 -3.56 3.72
CA GLU A 542 -23.94 -4.46 4.21
C GLU A 542 -23.49 -5.92 4.28
N GLU A 543 -22.75 -6.39 3.28
CA GLU A 543 -22.15 -7.73 3.29
C GLU A 543 -21.10 -7.85 4.41
N TYR A 544 -20.24 -6.85 4.58
CA TYR A 544 -19.25 -6.81 5.66
C TYR A 544 -19.91 -6.88 7.03
N TYR A 545 -20.92 -6.07 7.30
CA TYR A 545 -21.61 -6.09 8.59
C TYR A 545 -22.26 -7.45 8.85
N THR A 546 -22.93 -8.00 7.85
CA THR A 546 -23.64 -9.26 7.95
C THR A 546 -22.70 -10.44 8.18
N LEU A 547 -21.65 -10.56 7.37
CA LEU A 547 -20.76 -11.72 7.39
C LEU A 547 -19.74 -11.67 8.53
N PHE A 548 -19.18 -10.49 8.81
CA PHE A 548 -18.10 -10.37 9.80
C PHE A 548 -18.63 -10.31 11.24
N PHE A 549 -19.74 -9.59 11.46
CA PHE A 549 -20.29 -9.37 12.80
C PHE A 549 -21.54 -10.20 13.11
N GLY A 550 -22.13 -10.87 12.12
CA GLY A 550 -23.21 -11.84 12.32
C GLY A 550 -24.38 -11.25 13.12
N PRO A 551 -24.73 -11.81 14.29
CA PRO A 551 -25.82 -11.29 15.13
C PRO A 551 -25.70 -9.81 15.54
N ALA A 552 -24.49 -9.26 15.55
CA ALA A 552 -24.19 -7.88 15.91
C ALA A 552 -24.12 -6.91 14.70
N ALA A 553 -24.54 -7.36 13.52
CA ALA A 553 -24.45 -6.57 12.27
C ALA A 553 -25.11 -5.19 12.39
N ALA A 554 -26.27 -5.08 13.05
CA ALA A 554 -26.98 -3.82 13.20
C ALA A 554 -26.22 -2.81 14.07
N GLU A 555 -25.65 -3.27 15.18
CA GLU A 555 -24.85 -2.45 16.10
C GLU A 555 -23.54 -2.01 15.44
N MET A 556 -22.87 -2.92 14.73
CA MET A 556 -21.62 -2.58 14.07
C MET A 556 -21.83 -1.68 12.85
N LYS A 557 -22.97 -1.79 12.16
CA LYS A 557 -23.40 -0.79 11.18
C LYS A 557 -23.59 0.58 11.83
N GLU A 558 -24.32 0.65 12.96
CA GLU A 558 -24.48 1.90 13.72
C GLU A 558 -23.12 2.49 14.11
N PHE A 559 -22.20 1.65 14.60
CA PHE A 559 -20.85 2.06 14.99
C PHE A 559 -20.07 2.68 13.83
N VAL A 560 -20.01 2.00 12.68
CA VAL A 560 -19.22 2.46 11.53
C VAL A 560 -19.81 3.73 10.92
N GLU A 561 -21.13 3.80 10.76
CA GLU A 561 -21.81 5.00 10.24
C GLU A 561 -21.66 6.18 11.21
N PHE A 562 -21.75 5.94 12.53
CA PHE A 562 -21.50 6.97 13.52
C PHE A 562 -20.04 7.44 13.50
N ALA A 563 -19.08 6.52 13.44
CA ALA A 563 -17.66 6.84 13.34
C ALA A 563 -17.33 7.69 12.11
N GLU A 564 -17.89 7.33 10.94
CA GLU A 564 -17.72 8.11 9.71
C GLU A 564 -18.34 9.50 9.82
N SER A 565 -19.53 9.62 10.45
CA SER A 565 -20.17 10.92 10.67
C SER A 565 -19.36 11.82 11.60
N VAL A 566 -18.79 11.27 12.68
CA VAL A 566 -17.93 12.00 13.63
C VAL A 566 -16.65 12.44 12.92
N TRP A 567 -16.02 11.52 12.19
CA TRP A 567 -14.78 11.82 11.49
C TRP A 567 -14.97 12.76 10.31
N SER A 568 -16.17 12.89 9.73
CA SER A 568 -16.44 13.76 8.58
C SER A 568 -16.90 15.18 8.94
N ARG A 569 -16.97 15.52 10.24
CA ARG A 569 -17.32 16.88 10.69
C ARG A 569 -16.36 17.93 10.11
N GLN A 570 -16.92 19.00 9.57
CA GLN A 570 -16.21 20.14 9.02
C GLN A 570 -15.75 21.10 10.14
N GLU A 571 -15.12 20.55 11.17
CA GLU A 571 -14.64 21.25 12.35
C GLU A 571 -13.10 21.24 12.38
N PRO A 572 -12.44 22.28 12.93
CA PRO A 572 -10.99 22.31 13.03
C PRO A 572 -10.45 21.14 13.86
N ARG A 573 -9.39 20.49 13.38
CA ARG A 573 -8.81 19.31 14.07
C ARG A 573 -7.85 19.69 15.20
N THR A 574 -7.49 20.96 15.33
CA THR A 574 -6.39 21.48 16.14
C THR A 574 -6.79 22.18 17.46
N ILE A 575 -8.06 22.14 17.85
CA ILE A 575 -8.56 22.90 19.03
C ILE A 575 -8.17 22.24 20.38
N THR A 576 -7.97 20.92 20.43
CA THR A 576 -7.52 20.21 21.65
C THR A 576 -6.25 19.41 21.37
N GLN A 577 -5.54 18.98 22.43
CA GLN A 577 -4.36 18.10 22.31
C GLN A 577 -4.65 16.74 21.63
N THR A 578 -5.91 16.41 21.33
CA THR A 578 -6.28 15.11 20.78
C THR A 578 -7.24 15.13 19.60
N SER A 579 -8.08 16.15 19.38
CA SER A 579 -9.02 16.18 18.24
C SER A 579 -10.04 17.29 18.43
N GLY A 580 -9.87 18.44 17.78
CA GLY A 580 -10.85 19.54 17.88
C GLY A 580 -12.28 19.20 17.40
N PHE A 581 -12.51 18.01 16.82
CA PHE A 581 -13.77 17.53 16.24
C PHE A 581 -14.49 16.47 17.08
N LEU A 582 -13.77 15.81 18.01
CA LEU A 582 -14.34 14.77 18.86
C LEU A 582 -15.05 15.45 20.03
N LYS A 583 -16.12 14.84 20.55
CA LYS A 583 -16.90 15.34 21.70
C LYS A 583 -17.03 14.23 22.73
N GLU A 584 -17.19 14.59 24.01
CA GLU A 584 -17.29 13.63 25.12
C GLU A 584 -18.43 12.62 24.89
N ALA A 585 -19.60 13.12 24.48
CA ALA A 585 -20.75 12.30 24.13
C ALA A 585 -20.50 11.31 22.97
N ASP A 586 -19.52 11.58 22.09
CA ASP A 586 -19.15 10.62 21.05
C ASP A 586 -18.45 9.40 21.65
N VAL A 587 -17.59 9.60 22.66
CA VAL A 587 -16.85 8.51 23.34
C VAL A 587 -17.80 7.60 24.10
N ASP A 588 -18.77 8.18 24.80
CA ASP A 588 -19.82 7.44 25.50
C ASP A 588 -20.65 6.62 24.52
N ARG A 589 -21.04 7.23 23.39
CA ARG A 589 -21.82 6.55 22.36
C ARG A 589 -21.05 5.42 21.69
N PHE A 590 -19.77 5.61 21.34
CA PHE A 590 -18.94 4.51 20.83
C PHE A 590 -18.91 3.33 21.80
N SER A 591 -18.72 3.62 23.09
CA SER A 591 -18.65 2.60 24.13
C SER A 591 -19.95 1.83 24.29
N ASP A 592 -21.08 2.55 24.33
CA ASP A 592 -22.42 1.98 24.44
C ASP A 592 -22.76 1.07 23.24
N ILE A 593 -22.47 1.50 22.01
CA ILE A 593 -22.67 0.68 20.81
C ILE A 593 -21.84 -0.61 20.89
N LEU A 594 -20.55 -0.51 21.23
CA LEU A 594 -19.66 -1.67 21.29
C LEU A 594 -20.06 -2.65 22.41
N THR A 595 -20.53 -2.16 23.56
CA THR A 595 -21.07 -3.02 24.63
C THR A 595 -22.30 -3.80 24.13
N ARG A 596 -23.25 -3.15 23.44
CA ARG A 596 -24.39 -3.86 22.84
C ARG A 596 -23.97 -4.87 21.78
N ALA A 597 -23.02 -4.49 20.93
CA ALA A 597 -22.52 -5.34 19.85
C ALA A 597 -21.92 -6.64 20.41
N ARG A 598 -21.05 -6.54 21.41
CA ARG A 598 -20.44 -7.71 22.08
C ARG A 598 -21.48 -8.59 22.76
N ALA A 599 -22.46 -7.98 23.45
CA ALA A 599 -23.55 -8.71 24.07
C ALA A 599 -24.38 -9.52 23.05
N LYS A 600 -24.66 -8.94 21.87
CA LYS A 600 -25.38 -9.64 20.80
C LYS A 600 -24.55 -10.70 20.08
N ALA A 601 -23.26 -10.46 19.90
CA ALA A 601 -22.36 -11.42 19.26
C ALA A 601 -22.22 -12.71 20.08
N GLY A 602 -22.43 -12.63 21.40
CA GLY A 602 -22.27 -13.74 22.32
C GLY A 602 -20.81 -13.90 22.72
N GLU A 603 -20.54 -13.92 24.02
CA GLU A 603 -19.18 -13.96 24.57
C GLU A 603 -18.37 -15.13 24.02
N GLY A 604 -17.16 -14.84 23.53
CA GLY A 604 -16.23 -15.85 23.04
C GLY A 604 -16.59 -16.48 21.68
N THR A 605 -17.64 -16.03 21.00
CA THR A 605 -17.91 -16.44 19.61
C THR A 605 -16.90 -15.80 18.64
N VAL A 606 -16.86 -16.30 17.39
CA VAL A 606 -16.03 -15.68 16.34
C VAL A 606 -16.43 -14.22 16.09
N ASN A 607 -17.72 -13.89 16.18
CA ASN A 607 -18.20 -12.52 15.98
C ASN A 607 -17.78 -11.61 17.16
N ASP A 608 -17.81 -12.09 18.41
CA ASP A 608 -17.31 -11.32 19.56
C ASP A 608 -15.80 -11.09 19.45
N ARG A 609 -15.03 -12.11 19.05
CA ARG A 609 -13.58 -11.96 18.81
C ARG A 609 -13.25 -11.03 17.63
N GLY A 610 -14.18 -10.84 16.69
CA GLY A 610 -14.08 -9.81 15.65
C GLY A 610 -14.33 -8.38 16.17
N ILE A 611 -15.11 -8.22 17.24
CA ILE A 611 -15.47 -6.92 17.84
C ILE A 611 -14.50 -6.54 18.97
N ALA A 612 -14.00 -7.52 19.73
CA ALA A 612 -13.13 -7.28 20.89
C ALA A 612 -11.90 -6.39 20.56
N PRO A 613 -11.15 -6.61 19.47
CA PRO A 613 -10.03 -5.73 19.09
C PRO A 613 -10.45 -4.29 18.78
N VAL A 614 -11.68 -4.06 18.30
CA VAL A 614 -12.23 -2.71 18.08
C VAL A 614 -12.46 -2.05 19.44
N SER A 615 -13.07 -2.78 20.38
CA SER A 615 -13.37 -2.30 21.74
C SER A 615 -12.11 -2.01 22.55
N GLU A 616 -11.15 -2.93 22.55
CA GLU A 616 -9.87 -2.79 23.27
C GLU A 616 -9.07 -1.61 22.73
N ALA A 617 -9.01 -1.46 21.40
CA ALA A 617 -8.29 -0.35 20.79
C ALA A 617 -8.94 1.00 21.12
N ALA A 618 -10.27 1.07 21.23
CA ALA A 618 -10.99 2.30 21.56
C ALA A 618 -11.01 2.63 23.07
N GLU A 619 -10.75 1.66 23.95
CA GLU A 619 -10.82 1.82 25.42
C GLU A 619 -10.01 3.01 25.96
N PRO A 620 -8.76 3.29 25.49
CA PRO A 620 -7.97 4.42 25.97
C PRO A 620 -8.59 5.79 25.71
N LEU A 621 -9.63 5.90 24.86
CA LEU A 621 -10.34 7.16 24.60
C LEU A 621 -11.04 7.70 25.86
N LYS A 622 -11.59 6.84 26.70
CA LYS A 622 -12.32 7.23 27.92
C LYS A 622 -11.45 8.01 28.90
N PRO A 623 -10.33 7.45 29.41
CA PRO A 623 -9.45 8.17 30.33
C PRO A 623 -8.72 9.33 29.65
N LEU A 624 -8.50 9.27 28.32
CA LEU A 624 -7.93 10.39 27.60
C LEU A 624 -8.88 11.60 27.66
N TYR A 625 -10.17 11.41 27.36
CA TYR A 625 -11.17 12.48 27.37
C TYR A 625 -11.37 13.10 28.74
N SER A 626 -11.49 12.28 29.79
CA SER A 626 -11.69 12.76 31.16
C SER A 626 -10.52 13.62 31.67
N ASN A 627 -9.33 13.44 31.10
CA ASN A 627 -8.11 14.15 31.50
C ASN A 627 -7.75 15.33 30.57
N LEU A 628 -8.53 15.60 29.51
CA LEU A 628 -8.30 16.77 28.66
C LEU A 628 -8.66 18.04 29.43
N GLN A 629 -7.64 18.80 29.84
CA GLN A 629 -7.84 20.17 30.32
C GLN A 629 -8.39 21.01 29.17
N ARG A 630 -9.69 21.34 29.22
CA ARG A 630 -10.34 22.26 28.27
C ARG A 630 -9.71 23.66 28.43
N ALA A 631 -8.64 23.94 27.71
CA ALA A 631 -8.02 25.26 27.65
C ALA A 631 -8.51 26.00 26.39
N GLY A 632 -9.64 26.71 26.52
CA GLY A 632 -10.16 27.58 25.46
C GLY A 632 -11.59 28.02 25.77
N PRO A 633 -11.99 29.26 25.38
CA PRO A 633 -13.37 29.69 25.56
C PRO A 633 -14.32 28.78 24.75
N PRO A 634 -15.54 28.50 25.26
CA PRO A 634 -16.53 27.73 24.51
C PRO A 634 -16.81 28.39 23.15
N PRO A 635 -17.10 27.61 22.09
CA PRO A 635 -17.55 28.17 20.82
C PRO A 635 -18.80 29.03 21.09
N ARG A 636 -18.84 30.23 20.52
CA ARG A 636 -20.04 31.06 20.56
C ARG A 636 -21.08 30.43 19.63
N ASP A 637 -22.28 30.20 20.17
CA ASP A 637 -23.45 29.61 19.51
C ASP A 637 -23.83 30.30 18.19
#